data_AF-A0A067F2W0-F1
#
_entry.id   AF-A0A067F2W0-F1
#
_cell.length_a   1.000
_cell.length_b   1.000
_cell.length_c   1.000
_cell.angle_alpha   90.00
_cell.angle_beta   90.00
_cell.angle_gamma   90.00
#
_symmetry.space_group_name_H-M   'P 1'
#
loop_
_entity.id
_entity.type
_entity.pdbx_description
1 polymer ?
#
loop_
_entity_poly.entity_id
_entity_poly.type
_entity_poly.pdbx_seq_one_letter_code
_entity_poly.pdbx_strand_id
1 'polypeptide(L)'
;PETSLIYGEPPILLESRNDENAIIKIFGNSGDAGGNMVGFGAEQVILVRDDCVRKEISNYVGKQALVLTIVESKGLEFQVIHYTSQCCNSPFKHALFDSTSPGSFPSFNEAKHNVLCSELKQLYVAITRTRQRLWIWENMEEFSKPMFDYWKKKSLVQVRQLDDSLAQAMQVASSPEEWKSRGIKLFHEHNYDMATICFEKAKDSYWEGRSKATGLKATADRCRSSNPKQANVNLREAAKIFEAIGKADSAAKCFYNLGEYERAGRIYLERREEPELEKAGECFFLAGCYKLAADVYAKGKFFSECLAVCSKGKLFEIGLQYMNHWKQHADTDVEHAGTDVGLLVRSMEINKIEQEFLEKCAIHYYGLQDKKSMMKFVKSFRSVDLMRKFLKSLSCFDDLLVLEEESGNFMDAANIARLRGDIFLAVDLLQKAGCFKEACNVTLNHVISNSLWSPGSKGWPLKQFTKKKELLEKAKSLAKNESNQFYEFVCTEADILSNDQSDLSIINQQLNASTRHQSISGETLSVRQILDFHLKTDSSKYVWGDELVLDLTYSEEIICKNRVSVQSLVYFWDCWKDKIVNVIEYLGCLKSQDFSDHGSYGDFCLHYLGVWKQHSNLDTVYLLLNSDADWVRGLGNSYALWSWKLPSIDVHQLVSAGKNYWSSELLSVGMKVLYYLEALNKQSSTNSPSVFSQVLCLNCINEVAKFLLSSKHLNLSHHDAEILQKFVDRSTEHFFDSIFPLDRRESLKMNMITLKGTEFYRNIIKEVIFKHLKDSPSYGRIGSVMVMILGSGKLGNDVYERVAKWFDGNSLWKELFESLSWNMGSKSCQGSASCHNFDELKESHIQKFYKALVDIYGANWRKVHYITPASFLYLIERLLILLSRLNGYIFTTKSSFVDWFIYQEGSTNPTCSSSTDVKQSFGGVLEFIGTVVRQFLYNGKEVMEWIGKSHTNITHYHSLVVLRLVVIICLLHLNFGGDSLNLLLDLLGRSYICNKLPREFYDALRRRRNRSLLDVIAEAFIKIGNPLVLASLGDNCPKFAGRDTIFVDM
;
A
#
# COMPACT_ATOMS: atom_id res chain seq x y z
N PRO A 1 32.47 -16.37 93.75
CA PRO A 1 33.21 -17.46 93.07
C PRO A 1 32.17 -18.40 92.45
N GLU A 2 32.33 -18.79 91.19
CA GLU A 2 31.48 -19.83 90.60
C GLU A 2 31.84 -21.19 91.23
N THR A 3 30.82 -21.98 91.57
CA THR A 3 30.96 -23.30 92.18
C THR A 3 30.18 -24.32 91.36
N SER A 4 30.83 -25.42 90.97
CA SER A 4 30.16 -26.54 90.28
C SER A 4 29.29 -27.34 91.25
N LEU A 5 28.17 -27.88 90.76
CA LEU A 5 27.34 -28.85 91.50
C LEU A 5 27.97 -30.26 91.55
N ILE A 6 29.00 -30.50 90.75
CA ILE A 6 29.74 -31.76 90.69
C ILE A 6 30.97 -31.63 91.60
N TYR A 7 31.06 -32.47 92.63
CA TYR A 7 32.27 -32.58 93.46
C TYR A 7 33.42 -33.18 92.64
N GLY A 8 34.57 -32.51 92.65
CA GLY A 8 35.78 -32.93 91.95
C GLY A 8 37.02 -32.74 92.83
N GLU A 9 38.13 -33.36 92.42
CA GLU A 9 39.42 -33.14 93.06
C GLU A 9 39.90 -31.70 92.80
N PRO A 10 40.60 -31.07 93.75
CA PRO A 10 41.19 -29.75 93.52
C PRO A 10 42.18 -29.81 92.34
N PRO A 11 42.28 -28.76 91.50
CA PRO A 11 43.19 -28.74 90.37
C PRO A 11 44.63 -29.01 90.80
N ILE A 12 45.35 -29.84 90.04
CA ILE A 12 46.74 -30.20 90.33
C ILE A 12 47.68 -29.43 89.41
N LEU A 13 48.59 -28.68 90.00
CA LEU A 13 49.71 -28.05 89.32
C LEU A 13 50.88 -29.04 89.26
N LEU A 14 51.31 -29.39 88.06
CA LEU A 14 52.41 -30.33 87.81
C LEU A 14 53.73 -29.58 87.71
N GLU A 15 54.68 -29.93 88.59
CA GLU A 15 56.07 -29.43 88.54
C GLU A 15 56.97 -30.54 87.95
N SER A 16 57.79 -30.18 86.96
CA SER A 16 58.78 -31.09 86.36
C SER A 16 60.14 -30.92 87.02
N ARG A 17 60.89 -32.02 87.18
CA ARG A 17 62.25 -32.00 87.72
C ARG A 17 63.23 -31.99 86.54
N ASN A 18 64.11 -30.98 86.48
CA ASN A 18 65.18 -30.79 85.47
C ASN A 18 64.78 -30.21 84.10
N ASP A 19 63.76 -29.33 84.03
CA ASP A 19 63.34 -28.67 82.78
C ASP A 19 62.91 -29.63 81.64
N GLU A 20 62.69 -30.91 81.94
CA GLU A 20 62.18 -31.88 80.97
C GLU A 20 60.69 -31.63 80.70
N ASN A 21 60.31 -31.61 79.41
CA ASN A 21 58.94 -31.37 78.97
C ASN A 21 58.01 -32.49 79.48
N ALA A 22 57.01 -32.14 80.29
CA ALA A 22 56.07 -33.08 80.91
C ALA A 22 55.35 -33.97 79.89
N ILE A 23 55.11 -33.45 78.68
CA ILE A 23 54.44 -34.19 77.61
C ILE A 23 55.34 -35.30 77.08
N ILE A 24 56.65 -35.06 76.97
CA ILE A 24 57.62 -36.10 76.62
C ILE A 24 57.70 -37.15 77.73
N LYS A 25 57.59 -36.75 79.00
CA LYS A 25 57.60 -37.73 80.09
C LYS A 25 56.34 -38.61 80.13
N ILE A 26 55.17 -38.05 79.81
CA ILE A 26 53.89 -38.79 79.80
C ILE A 26 53.76 -39.70 78.57
N PHE A 27 54.28 -39.29 77.40
CA PHE A 27 54.05 -39.98 76.12
C PHE A 27 55.32 -40.48 75.40
N GLY A 28 56.51 -40.04 75.80
CA GLY A 28 57.77 -40.24 75.06
C GLY A 28 58.43 -41.62 75.22
N ASN A 29 57.98 -42.45 76.17
CA ASN A 29 58.57 -43.78 76.41
C ASN A 29 58.00 -44.91 75.52
N SER A 30 57.26 -44.61 74.46
CA SER A 30 56.74 -45.63 73.54
C SER A 30 57.54 -45.67 72.22
N GLY A 31 58.81 -46.07 72.29
CA GLY A 31 59.57 -46.50 71.11
C GLY A 31 59.26 -47.96 70.77
N ASP A 32 58.80 -48.21 69.53
CA ASP A 32 58.80 -49.48 68.79
C ASP A 32 58.62 -50.80 69.57
N ALA A 33 57.36 -51.27 69.69
CA ALA A 33 56.99 -52.69 69.52
C ALA A 33 55.49 -52.93 69.78
N GLY A 34 54.70 -53.11 68.71
CA GLY A 34 53.66 -54.15 68.55
C GLY A 34 52.55 -54.43 69.60
N GLY A 35 52.44 -53.74 70.73
CA GLY A 35 51.45 -54.04 71.78
C GLY A 35 50.80 -52.77 72.34
N ASN A 36 49.46 -52.69 72.26
CA ASN A 36 48.55 -51.69 72.85
C ASN A 36 49.20 -50.40 73.39
N MET A 37 49.27 -49.35 72.55
CA MET A 37 49.61 -47.98 73.00
C MET A 37 48.65 -47.54 74.12
N VAL A 38 49.14 -47.55 75.36
CA VAL A 38 48.41 -47.01 76.51
C VAL A 38 48.65 -45.51 76.54
N GLY A 39 47.73 -44.76 75.94
CA GLY A 39 47.69 -43.30 75.99
C GLY A 39 46.49 -42.81 76.79
N PHE A 40 46.07 -41.58 76.55
CA PHE A 40 44.86 -41.04 77.15
C PHE A 40 43.58 -41.62 76.53
N GLY A 41 42.58 -41.83 77.39
CA GLY A 41 41.25 -42.33 77.05
C GLY A 41 40.38 -41.30 76.32
N ALA A 42 39.18 -41.73 75.92
CA ALA A 42 38.24 -40.93 75.13
C ALA A 42 37.70 -39.70 75.90
N GLU A 43 37.74 -39.74 77.23
CA GLU A 43 37.29 -38.67 78.11
C GLU A 43 38.44 -37.81 78.65
N GLN A 44 39.67 -38.06 78.19
CA GLN A 44 40.87 -37.33 78.56
C GLN A 44 41.37 -36.51 77.37
N VAL A 45 41.58 -35.20 77.56
CA VAL A 45 42.01 -34.28 76.50
C VAL A 45 43.16 -33.41 76.96
N ILE A 46 44.00 -33.04 76.00
CA ILE A 46 44.98 -31.97 76.15
C ILE A 46 44.40 -30.72 75.51
N LEU A 47 44.15 -29.69 76.32
CA LEU A 47 43.71 -28.38 75.86
C LEU A 47 44.90 -27.46 75.71
N VAL A 48 45.09 -27.00 74.49
CA VAL A 48 46.14 -26.05 74.12
C VAL A 48 45.53 -24.70 73.74
N ARG A 49 46.32 -23.65 73.86
CA ARG A 49 45.87 -22.26 73.58
C ARG A 49 45.39 -22.07 72.14
N ASP A 50 46.23 -22.43 71.19
CA ASP A 50 46.03 -22.15 69.77
C ASP A 50 46.58 -23.28 68.88
N ASP A 51 46.37 -23.14 67.57
CA ASP A 51 46.76 -24.13 66.58
C ASP A 51 48.27 -24.31 66.43
N CYS A 52 49.09 -23.30 66.76
CA CYS A 52 50.54 -23.43 66.70
C CYS A 52 51.01 -24.41 67.77
N VAL A 53 50.52 -24.21 69.01
CA VAL A 53 50.79 -25.11 70.13
C VAL A 53 50.20 -26.49 69.87
N ARG A 54 48.99 -26.56 69.29
CA ARG A 54 48.37 -27.84 68.92
C ARG A 54 49.29 -28.68 68.05
N LYS A 55 49.85 -28.10 66.99
CA LYS A 55 50.77 -28.81 66.08
C LYS A 55 52.04 -29.27 66.78
N GLU A 56 52.63 -28.41 67.62
CA GLU A 56 53.82 -28.74 68.38
C GLU A 56 53.56 -29.92 69.34
N ILE A 57 52.50 -29.83 70.15
CA ILE A 57 52.13 -30.88 71.10
C ILE A 57 51.73 -32.17 70.38
N SER A 58 50.99 -32.08 69.27
CA SER A 58 50.63 -33.25 68.48
C SER A 58 51.85 -33.99 67.91
N ASN A 59 52.98 -33.32 67.65
CA ASN A 59 54.20 -34.00 67.21
C ASN A 59 54.81 -34.87 68.32
N TYR A 60 54.70 -34.45 69.58
CA TYR A 60 55.19 -35.23 70.72
C TYR A 60 54.23 -36.35 71.13
N VAL A 61 52.92 -36.09 71.08
CA VAL A 61 51.88 -37.02 71.55
C VAL A 61 51.47 -38.04 70.47
N GLY A 62 51.57 -37.68 69.19
CA GLY A 62 51.05 -38.47 68.08
C GLY A 62 49.55 -38.75 68.23
N LYS A 63 49.13 -40.01 68.00
CA LYS A 63 47.73 -40.46 68.13
C LYS A 63 47.38 -40.96 69.54
N GLN A 64 48.25 -40.72 70.53
CA GLN A 64 48.09 -41.30 71.87
C GLN A 64 47.02 -40.57 72.72
N ALA A 65 46.75 -39.30 72.46
CA ALA A 65 45.70 -38.51 73.14
C ALA A 65 44.92 -37.61 72.17
N LEU A 66 43.76 -37.12 72.62
CA LEU A 66 43.05 -36.04 71.93
C LEU A 66 43.68 -34.70 72.30
N VAL A 67 44.03 -33.90 71.29
CA VAL A 67 44.60 -32.56 71.47
C VAL A 67 43.70 -31.54 70.79
N LEU A 68 43.10 -30.64 71.58
CA LEU A 68 42.15 -29.64 71.11
C LEU A 68 42.61 -28.25 71.51
N THR A 69 42.32 -27.25 70.68
CA THR A 69 42.41 -25.87 71.14
C THR A 69 41.29 -25.56 72.14
N ILE A 70 41.49 -24.55 73.00
CA ILE A 70 40.43 -24.08 73.92
C ILE A 70 39.16 -23.72 73.14
N VAL A 71 39.30 -23.16 71.93
CA VAL A 71 38.17 -22.79 71.08
C VAL A 71 37.43 -24.03 70.56
N GLU A 72 38.17 -25.03 70.08
CA GLU A 72 37.59 -26.32 69.63
C GLU A 72 36.95 -27.13 70.76
N SER A 73 37.31 -26.86 72.01
CA SER A 73 36.72 -27.53 73.18
C SER A 73 35.40 -26.91 73.66
N LYS A 74 34.99 -25.77 73.10
CA LYS A 74 33.76 -25.08 73.54
C LYS A 74 32.52 -25.91 73.21
N GLY A 75 31.71 -26.18 74.24
CA GLY A 75 30.53 -27.05 74.11
C GLY A 75 30.80 -28.51 74.46
N LEU A 76 32.08 -28.90 74.54
CA LEU A 76 32.50 -30.20 75.02
C LEU A 76 32.82 -30.15 76.51
N GLU A 77 32.71 -31.31 77.14
CA GLU A 77 33.21 -31.54 78.49
C GLU A 77 34.03 -32.83 78.51
N PHE A 78 35.04 -32.86 79.36
CA PHE A 78 35.99 -33.98 79.50
C PHE A 78 36.16 -34.33 80.97
N GLN A 79 36.40 -35.60 81.28
CA GLN A 79 36.66 -36.02 82.67
C GLN A 79 38.00 -35.48 83.15
N VAL A 80 39.01 -35.44 82.26
CA VAL A 80 40.36 -35.02 82.59
C VAL A 80 40.93 -34.08 81.55
N ILE A 81 41.47 -32.93 81.99
CA ILE A 81 42.02 -31.89 81.12
C ILE A 81 43.45 -31.58 81.51
N HIS A 82 44.35 -31.60 80.52
CA HIS A 82 45.68 -31.03 80.63
C HIS A 82 45.67 -29.66 79.98
N TYR A 83 45.88 -28.62 80.74
CA TYR A 83 45.99 -27.26 80.21
C TYR A 83 47.45 -26.88 80.05
N THR A 84 47.86 -26.54 78.82
CA THR A 84 49.15 -25.88 78.54
C THR A 84 48.90 -24.39 78.37
N SER A 85 49.37 -23.58 79.31
CA SER A 85 49.19 -22.13 79.32
C SER A 85 50.37 -21.42 78.66
N GLN A 86 50.56 -21.51 77.35
CA GLN A 86 51.48 -20.58 76.68
C GLN A 86 50.93 -19.13 76.70
N CYS A 87 50.49 -18.66 77.86
CA CYS A 87 50.61 -17.31 78.34
C CYS A 87 52.10 -16.97 78.37
N CYS A 88 52.55 -16.18 77.40
CA CYS A 88 52.93 -14.78 77.67
C CYS A 88 53.84 -14.22 76.59
N ASN A 89 53.22 -13.53 75.63
CA ASN A 89 53.76 -12.25 75.17
C ASN A 89 52.96 -11.08 75.76
N SER A 90 52.19 -11.29 76.84
CA SER A 90 51.36 -10.27 77.49
C SER A 90 51.84 -9.94 78.91
N PRO A 91 51.69 -8.69 79.38
CA PRO A 91 52.40 -8.17 80.55
C PRO A 91 51.72 -8.57 81.87
N PHE A 92 51.68 -9.85 82.21
CA PHE A 92 51.26 -10.31 83.56
C PHE A 92 52.14 -9.72 84.67
N LYS A 93 53.41 -9.40 84.37
CA LYS A 93 54.34 -8.73 85.29
C LYS A 93 53.87 -7.36 85.78
N HIS A 94 53.11 -6.60 84.97
CA HIS A 94 52.83 -5.18 85.28
C HIS A 94 51.42 -4.92 85.85
N ALA A 95 50.49 -5.88 85.78
CA ALA A 95 49.09 -5.64 86.15
C ALA A 95 48.67 -6.23 87.51
N LEU A 96 49.31 -7.30 87.99
CA LEU A 96 48.93 -7.94 89.27
C LEU A 96 49.81 -7.56 90.47
N PHE A 97 51.06 -7.14 90.28
CA PHE A 97 51.98 -6.82 91.39
C PHE A 97 53.06 -5.79 91.00
N ASP A 98 52.69 -4.51 90.92
CA ASP A 98 53.65 -3.41 91.17
C ASP A 98 53.32 -2.85 92.57
N SER A 99 53.63 -3.64 93.60
CA SER A 99 53.36 -3.28 95.01
C SER A 99 54.64 -3.25 95.84
N THR A 100 55.73 -2.77 95.25
CA THR A 100 56.95 -2.41 95.98
C THR A 100 56.97 -0.93 96.41
N SER A 101 55.93 -0.15 96.10
CA SER A 101 55.71 1.20 96.63
C SER A 101 54.27 1.40 97.13
N PRO A 102 54.05 1.74 98.42
CA PRO A 102 52.72 1.99 98.95
C PRO A 102 52.22 3.35 98.45
N GLY A 103 51.25 3.38 97.53
CA GLY A 103 50.53 4.62 97.22
C GLY A 103 49.95 4.82 95.81
N SER A 104 50.23 3.97 94.81
CA SER A 104 49.65 4.15 93.47
C SER A 104 49.04 2.87 92.93
N PHE A 105 47.74 2.90 92.62
CA PHE A 105 47.09 1.89 91.79
C PHE A 105 47.68 1.94 90.36
N PRO A 106 47.96 0.81 89.70
CA PRO A 106 48.44 0.82 88.33
C PRO A 106 47.39 1.49 87.43
N SER A 107 47.81 2.44 86.59
CA SER A 107 46.91 3.14 85.67
C SER A 107 46.33 2.14 84.67
N PHE A 108 45.00 2.13 84.51
CA PHE A 108 44.34 1.30 83.51
C PHE A 108 44.89 1.60 82.11
N ASN A 109 45.39 0.57 81.44
CA ASN A 109 45.81 0.61 80.03
C ASN A 109 44.92 -0.34 79.23
N GLU A 110 44.05 0.22 78.40
CA GLU A 110 43.04 -0.53 77.66
C GLU A 110 43.66 -1.66 76.79
N ALA A 111 44.74 -1.38 76.05
CA ALA A 111 45.38 -2.39 75.21
C ALA A 111 45.96 -3.56 76.01
N LYS A 112 46.69 -3.29 77.10
CA LYS A 112 47.30 -4.33 77.96
C LYS A 112 46.25 -5.13 78.74
N HIS A 113 45.23 -4.45 79.27
CA HIS A 113 44.18 -5.10 80.06
C HIS A 113 43.18 -5.87 79.19
N ASN A 114 42.94 -5.45 77.93
CA ASN A 114 42.13 -6.24 76.99
C ASN A 114 42.81 -7.57 76.64
N VAL A 115 44.13 -7.59 76.47
CA VAL A 115 44.87 -8.85 76.29
C VAL A 115 44.71 -9.72 77.53
N LEU A 116 44.97 -9.20 78.74
CA LEU A 116 44.76 -9.93 79.99
C LEU A 116 43.32 -10.45 80.15
N CYS A 117 42.32 -9.64 79.80
CA CYS A 117 40.92 -10.05 79.83
C CYS A 117 40.65 -11.23 78.87
N SER A 118 41.26 -11.22 77.67
CA SER A 118 41.16 -12.34 76.73
C SER A 118 41.83 -13.61 77.26
N GLU A 119 42.98 -13.48 77.93
CA GLU A 119 43.70 -14.61 78.56
C GLU A 119 42.87 -15.23 79.69
N LEU A 120 42.33 -14.39 80.58
CA LEU A 120 41.50 -14.85 81.70
C LEU A 120 40.22 -15.52 81.20
N LYS A 121 39.63 -15.00 80.11
CA LYS A 121 38.47 -15.64 79.45
C LYS A 121 38.84 -17.01 78.86
N GLN A 122 40.00 -17.13 78.21
CA GLN A 122 40.44 -18.42 77.67
C GLN A 122 40.73 -19.43 78.79
N LEU A 123 41.41 -19.00 79.84
CA LEU A 123 41.65 -19.80 81.04
C LEU A 123 40.35 -20.26 81.70
N TYR A 124 39.37 -19.35 81.83
CA TYR A 124 38.04 -19.68 82.33
C TYR A 124 37.35 -20.74 81.47
N VAL A 125 37.38 -20.60 80.13
CA VAL A 125 36.81 -21.60 79.23
C VAL A 125 37.51 -22.95 79.42
N ALA A 126 38.84 -22.99 79.46
CA ALA A 126 39.62 -24.22 79.62
C ALA A 126 39.30 -24.94 80.94
N ILE A 127 39.25 -24.22 82.07
CA ILE A 127 38.94 -24.78 83.39
C ILE A 127 37.51 -25.32 83.43
N THR A 128 36.55 -24.61 82.84
CA THR A 128 35.13 -25.02 82.83
C THR A 128 34.82 -26.19 81.91
N ARG A 129 35.79 -26.66 81.10
CA ARG A 129 35.60 -27.88 80.30
C ARG A 129 35.80 -29.16 81.15
N THR A 130 36.42 -29.05 82.33
CA THR A 130 36.75 -30.19 83.19
C THR A 130 35.58 -30.59 84.07
N ARG A 131 35.24 -31.89 84.09
CA ARG A 131 34.19 -32.44 84.97
C ARG A 131 34.70 -33.00 86.29
N GLN A 132 35.90 -33.61 86.33
CA GLN A 132 36.38 -34.34 87.51
C GLN A 132 37.80 -34.01 87.94
N ARG A 133 38.77 -33.99 87.00
CA ARG A 133 40.20 -33.77 87.32
C ARG A 133 40.85 -32.77 86.37
N LEU A 134 41.39 -31.68 86.90
CA LEU A 134 42.13 -30.68 86.13
C LEU A 134 43.62 -30.77 86.46
N TRP A 135 44.44 -31.01 85.44
CA TRP A 135 45.87 -30.98 85.54
C TRP A 135 46.41 -29.79 84.76
N ILE A 136 47.16 -28.92 85.44
CA ILE A 136 47.73 -27.70 84.88
C ILE A 136 49.22 -27.91 84.80
N TRP A 137 49.78 -27.73 83.61
CA TRP A 137 51.21 -27.77 83.38
C TRP A 137 51.63 -26.61 82.50
N GLU A 138 52.78 -26.01 82.82
CA GLU A 138 53.36 -24.94 82.02
C GLU A 138 54.86 -25.14 81.83
N ASN A 139 55.34 -24.94 80.60
CA ASN A 139 56.75 -25.09 80.25
C ASN A 139 57.55 -23.83 80.60
N MET A 140 56.92 -22.64 80.52
CA MET A 140 57.57 -21.35 80.79
C MET A 140 57.15 -20.79 82.16
N GLU A 141 57.86 -21.20 83.21
CA GLU A 141 57.51 -20.84 84.59
C GLU A 141 57.54 -19.31 84.84
N GLU A 142 58.43 -18.56 84.18
CA GLU A 142 58.64 -17.12 84.41
C GLU A 142 57.37 -16.27 84.27
N PHE A 143 56.43 -16.74 83.47
CA PHE A 143 55.24 -16.01 83.06
C PHE A 143 53.98 -16.42 83.82
N SER A 144 53.89 -17.68 84.22
CA SER A 144 52.77 -18.27 84.96
C SER A 144 52.96 -18.16 86.48
N LYS A 145 54.20 -17.97 86.95
CA LYS A 145 54.57 -17.87 88.37
C LYS A 145 53.70 -16.91 89.19
N PRO A 146 53.35 -15.68 88.74
CA PRO A 146 52.49 -14.80 89.53
C PRO A 146 51.09 -15.38 89.79
N MET A 147 50.52 -16.09 88.81
CA MET A 147 49.21 -16.74 88.95
C MET A 147 49.30 -18.02 89.78
N PHE A 148 50.36 -18.81 89.60
CA PHE A 148 50.61 -20.00 90.41
C PHE A 148 50.83 -19.65 91.88
N ASP A 149 51.64 -18.63 92.18
CA ASP A 149 51.86 -18.14 93.54
C ASP A 149 50.56 -17.61 94.16
N TYR A 150 49.74 -16.91 93.37
CA TYR A 150 48.42 -16.46 93.81
C TYR A 150 47.50 -17.64 94.17
N TRP A 151 47.44 -18.68 93.32
CA TRP A 151 46.62 -19.88 93.58
C TRP A 151 47.16 -20.72 94.75
N LYS A 152 48.48 -20.86 94.87
CA LYS A 152 49.15 -21.52 96.01
C LYS A 152 48.83 -20.77 97.31
N LYS A 153 48.96 -19.44 97.33
CA LYS A 153 48.64 -18.59 98.50
C LYS A 153 47.17 -18.65 98.91
N LYS A 154 46.25 -18.82 97.94
CA LYS A 154 44.81 -18.97 98.19
C LYS A 154 44.38 -20.42 98.40
N SER A 155 45.30 -21.38 98.40
CA SER A 155 45.04 -22.83 98.52
C SER A 155 44.03 -23.37 97.50
N LEU A 156 44.05 -22.84 96.27
CA LEU A 156 43.12 -23.22 95.20
C LEU A 156 43.61 -24.41 94.36
N VAL A 157 44.90 -24.76 94.46
CA VAL A 157 45.54 -25.84 93.68
C VAL A 157 46.38 -26.74 94.59
N GLN A 158 46.49 -28.03 94.24
CA GLN A 158 47.48 -28.95 94.81
C GLN A 158 48.73 -28.98 93.94
N VAL A 159 49.91 -28.98 94.54
CA VAL A 159 51.18 -29.11 93.79
C VAL A 159 51.65 -30.56 93.85
N ARG A 160 51.92 -31.18 92.70
CA ARG A 160 52.51 -32.52 92.62
C ARG A 160 53.68 -32.54 91.65
N GLN A 161 54.69 -33.32 91.99
CA GLN A 161 55.85 -33.57 91.14
C GLN A 161 55.50 -34.66 90.12
N LEU A 162 55.89 -34.45 88.86
CA LEU A 162 55.65 -35.41 87.78
C LEU A 162 56.73 -36.51 87.81
N ASP A 163 56.39 -37.66 88.39
CA ASP A 163 57.18 -38.90 88.33
C ASP A 163 56.54 -39.94 87.41
N ASP A 164 57.27 -41.03 87.13
CA ASP A 164 56.82 -42.07 86.19
C ASP A 164 55.56 -42.81 86.70
N SER A 165 55.38 -42.89 88.02
CA SER A 165 54.21 -43.51 88.64
C SER A 165 52.95 -42.67 88.42
N LEU A 166 53.06 -41.35 88.55
CA LEU A 166 51.99 -40.40 88.28
C LEU A 166 51.68 -40.37 86.79
N ALA A 167 52.69 -40.34 85.92
CA ALA A 167 52.51 -40.38 84.47
C ALA A 167 51.75 -41.64 84.01
N GLN A 168 52.03 -42.81 84.60
CA GLN A 168 51.32 -44.06 84.31
C GLN A 168 49.89 -44.04 84.87
N ALA A 169 49.67 -43.48 86.06
CA ALA A 169 48.33 -43.29 86.63
C ALA A 169 47.47 -42.28 85.84
N MET A 170 48.10 -41.40 85.06
CA MET A 170 47.40 -40.43 84.21
C MET A 170 46.83 -41.06 82.94
N GLN A 171 47.31 -42.23 82.51
CA GLN A 171 46.82 -42.92 81.30
C GLN A 171 45.65 -43.83 81.63
N VAL A 172 44.44 -43.48 81.16
CA VAL A 172 43.22 -44.27 81.37
C VAL A 172 42.76 -44.88 80.05
N ALA A 173 42.71 -46.21 79.98
CA ALA A 173 42.17 -46.88 78.80
C ALA A 173 40.63 -46.69 78.72
N SER A 174 40.14 -46.41 77.51
CA SER A 174 38.70 -46.31 77.21
C SER A 174 38.23 -47.45 76.32
N SER A 175 36.95 -47.79 76.44
CA SER A 175 36.34 -48.82 75.59
C SER A 175 36.14 -48.32 74.14
N PRO A 176 36.04 -49.22 73.16
CA PRO A 176 35.69 -48.85 71.78
C PRO A 176 34.37 -48.05 71.67
N GLU A 177 33.37 -48.35 72.49
CA GLU A 177 32.08 -47.65 72.52
C GLU A 177 32.22 -46.21 73.03
N GLU A 178 33.06 -46.00 74.05
CA GLU A 178 33.38 -44.66 74.56
C GLU A 178 34.11 -43.82 73.50
N TRP A 179 35.09 -44.41 72.82
CA TRP A 179 35.78 -43.79 71.68
C TRP A 179 34.80 -43.45 70.55
N LYS A 180 33.88 -44.36 70.20
CA LYS A 180 32.86 -44.10 69.18
C LYS A 180 31.90 -42.98 69.57
N SER A 181 31.40 -42.98 70.81
CA SER A 181 30.52 -41.94 71.34
C SER A 181 31.19 -40.56 71.31
N ARG A 182 32.46 -40.48 71.75
CA ARG A 182 33.26 -39.26 71.68
C ARG A 182 33.52 -38.82 70.24
N GLY A 183 33.84 -39.75 69.34
CA GLY A 183 34.03 -39.50 67.92
C GLY A 183 32.79 -38.92 67.24
N ILE A 184 31.59 -39.42 67.58
CA ILE A 184 30.33 -38.88 67.06
C ILE A 184 30.11 -37.43 67.53
N LYS A 185 30.42 -37.11 68.80
CA LYS A 185 30.32 -35.73 69.29
C LYS A 185 31.28 -34.80 68.54
N LEU A 186 32.55 -35.18 68.43
CA LEU A 186 33.57 -34.40 67.71
C LEU A 186 33.23 -34.22 66.22
N PHE A 187 32.64 -35.24 65.59
CA PHE A 187 32.19 -35.16 64.20
C PHE A 187 31.10 -34.10 64.01
N HIS A 188 30.13 -33.99 64.94
CA HIS A 188 29.08 -32.98 64.88
C HIS A 188 29.59 -31.57 65.18
N GLU A 189 30.67 -31.44 65.97
CA GLU A 189 31.35 -30.16 66.20
C GLU A 189 32.35 -29.78 65.09
N HIS A 190 32.33 -30.49 63.96
CA HIS A 190 33.20 -30.26 62.80
C HIS A 190 34.70 -30.50 63.07
N ASN A 191 35.07 -31.15 64.18
CA ASN A 191 36.43 -31.55 64.46
C ASN A 191 36.72 -32.95 63.89
N TYR A 192 36.80 -33.00 62.57
CA TYR A 192 36.90 -34.26 61.82
C TYR A 192 38.20 -35.01 62.09
N ASP A 193 39.33 -34.32 62.27
CA ASP A 193 40.64 -34.95 62.49
C ASP A 193 40.64 -35.73 63.81
N MET A 194 40.12 -35.12 64.88
CA MET A 194 40.01 -35.79 66.19
C MET A 194 38.93 -36.87 66.19
N ALA A 195 37.82 -36.65 65.47
CA ALA A 195 36.81 -37.68 65.29
C ALA A 195 37.38 -38.92 64.57
N THR A 196 38.22 -38.74 63.54
CA THR A 196 38.88 -39.85 62.84
C THR A 196 39.77 -40.65 63.80
N ILE A 197 40.59 -40.00 64.63
CA ILE A 197 41.41 -40.69 65.66
C ILE A 197 40.53 -41.48 66.62
N CYS A 198 39.38 -40.94 67.05
CA CYS A 198 38.44 -41.67 67.89
C CYS A 198 37.89 -42.93 67.21
N PHE A 199 37.49 -42.84 65.93
CA PHE A 199 36.94 -43.99 65.21
C PHE A 199 37.99 -45.05 64.86
N GLU A 200 39.24 -44.64 64.59
CA GLU A 200 40.39 -45.55 64.47
C GLU A 200 40.59 -46.34 65.77
N LYS A 201 40.59 -45.66 66.94
CA LYS A 201 40.69 -46.31 68.25
C LYS A 201 39.49 -47.20 68.58
N ALA A 202 38.31 -46.85 68.09
CA ALA A 202 37.10 -47.67 68.19
C ALA A 202 37.07 -48.86 67.20
N LYS A 203 38.02 -48.94 66.25
CA LYS A 203 38.04 -49.90 65.13
C LYS A 203 36.76 -49.85 64.27
N ASP A 204 36.13 -48.67 64.15
CA ASP A 204 34.92 -48.47 63.34
C ASP A 204 35.30 -47.91 61.96
N SER A 205 35.57 -48.81 61.02
CA SER A 205 36.03 -48.48 59.67
C SER A 205 35.05 -47.60 58.88
N TYR A 206 33.74 -47.74 59.14
CA TYR A 206 32.72 -46.91 58.49
C TYR A 206 32.79 -45.46 58.95
N TRP A 207 32.80 -45.23 60.26
CA TRP A 207 32.86 -43.87 60.82
C TRP A 207 34.25 -43.23 60.66
N GLU A 208 35.31 -44.02 60.69
CA GLU A 208 36.66 -43.60 60.31
C GLU A 208 36.66 -43.06 58.87
N GLY A 209 36.20 -43.86 57.91
CA GLY A 209 36.13 -43.43 56.50
C GLY A 209 35.22 -42.20 56.32
N ARG A 210 34.07 -42.16 57.01
CA ARG A 210 33.12 -41.04 56.94
C ARG A 210 33.71 -39.74 57.51
N SER A 211 34.37 -39.79 58.66
CA SER A 211 35.02 -38.64 59.28
C SER A 211 36.16 -38.11 58.43
N LYS A 212 37.05 -38.99 57.98
CA LYS A 212 38.18 -38.65 57.12
C LYS A 212 37.73 -38.01 55.81
N ALA A 213 36.78 -38.61 55.10
CA ALA A 213 36.26 -38.07 53.84
C ALA A 213 35.56 -36.71 54.03
N THR A 214 34.81 -36.54 55.12
CA THR A 214 34.15 -35.26 55.43
C THR A 214 35.16 -34.17 55.80
N GLY A 215 36.20 -34.51 56.57
CA GLY A 215 37.31 -33.61 56.90
C GLY A 215 38.11 -33.18 55.68
N LEU A 216 38.42 -34.11 54.77
CA LEU A 216 39.07 -33.82 53.49
C LEU A 216 38.22 -32.89 52.63
N LYS A 217 36.90 -33.14 52.55
CA LYS A 217 35.97 -32.27 51.85
C LYS A 217 35.92 -30.86 52.45
N ALA A 218 35.76 -30.74 53.77
CA ALA A 218 35.75 -29.44 54.46
C ALA A 218 37.07 -28.68 54.27
N THR A 219 38.20 -29.39 54.26
CA THR A 219 39.52 -28.81 53.98
C THR A 219 39.63 -28.34 52.55
N ALA A 220 39.12 -29.10 51.59
CA ALA A 220 39.06 -28.67 50.20
C ALA A 220 38.17 -27.44 50.00
N ASP A 221 37.02 -27.38 50.67
CA ASP A 221 36.11 -26.22 50.61
C ASP A 221 36.78 -24.96 51.19
N ARG A 222 37.51 -25.08 52.31
CA ARG A 222 38.31 -23.98 52.90
C ARG A 222 39.46 -23.50 52.01
N CYS A 223 40.15 -24.42 51.34
CA CYS A 223 41.33 -24.11 50.54
C CYS A 223 41.02 -23.87 49.05
N ARG A 224 39.74 -23.91 48.64
CA ARG A 224 39.33 -23.81 47.23
C ARG A 224 39.81 -22.52 46.55
N SER A 225 39.81 -21.40 47.27
CA SER A 225 40.27 -20.09 46.77
C SER A 225 41.78 -19.90 46.86
N SER A 226 42.43 -20.42 47.91
CA SER A 226 43.86 -20.21 48.17
C SER A 226 44.77 -21.21 47.47
N ASN A 227 44.33 -22.47 47.29
CA ASN A 227 45.10 -23.52 46.64
C ASN A 227 44.18 -24.56 45.94
N PRO A 228 43.70 -24.26 44.71
CA PRO A 228 42.75 -25.11 44.01
C PRO A 228 43.31 -26.50 43.65
N LYS A 229 44.64 -26.60 43.41
CA LYS A 229 45.28 -27.90 43.11
C LYS A 229 45.18 -28.85 44.31
N GLN A 230 45.52 -28.36 45.51
CA GLN A 230 45.42 -29.16 46.72
C GLN A 230 43.95 -29.47 47.08
N ALA A 231 43.05 -28.51 46.89
CA ALA A 231 41.61 -28.74 47.09
C ALA A 231 41.08 -29.87 46.20
N ASN A 232 41.52 -29.94 44.93
CA ASN A 232 41.12 -31.01 44.02
C ASN A 232 41.70 -32.39 44.42
N VAL A 233 42.95 -32.44 44.92
CA VAL A 233 43.52 -33.69 45.45
C VAL A 233 42.70 -34.19 46.63
N ASN A 234 42.40 -33.29 47.60
CA ASN A 234 41.62 -33.62 48.79
C ASN A 234 40.19 -34.06 48.43
N LEU A 235 39.52 -33.38 47.50
CA LEU A 235 38.17 -33.76 47.03
C LEU A 235 38.17 -35.13 46.33
N ARG A 236 39.21 -35.43 45.53
CA ARG A 236 39.29 -36.71 44.83
C ARG A 236 39.53 -37.87 45.81
N GLU A 237 40.36 -37.65 46.82
CA GLU A 237 40.56 -38.62 47.90
C GLU A 237 39.26 -38.81 48.72
N ALA A 238 38.59 -37.72 49.09
CA ALA A 238 37.29 -37.77 49.76
C ALA A 238 36.25 -38.56 48.94
N ALA A 239 36.19 -38.33 47.63
CA ALA A 239 35.27 -39.03 46.72
C ALA A 239 35.52 -40.55 46.73
N LYS A 240 36.77 -40.99 46.61
CA LYS A 240 37.16 -42.40 46.65
C LYS A 240 36.80 -43.05 47.98
N ILE A 241 37.02 -42.35 49.10
CA ILE A 241 36.66 -42.88 50.42
C ILE A 241 35.14 -42.98 50.56
N PHE A 242 34.38 -41.95 50.14
CA PHE A 242 32.92 -42.00 50.14
C PHE A 242 32.37 -43.13 49.26
N GLU A 243 32.99 -43.41 48.12
CA GLU A 243 32.64 -44.53 47.23
C GLU A 243 32.90 -45.87 47.92
N ALA A 244 34.08 -46.05 48.55
CA ALA A 244 34.45 -47.27 49.27
C ALA A 244 33.54 -47.59 50.46
N ILE A 245 33.01 -46.58 51.17
CA ILE A 245 32.08 -46.77 52.30
C ILE A 245 30.60 -46.82 51.88
N GLY A 246 30.30 -46.87 50.58
CA GLY A 246 28.93 -46.93 50.05
C GLY A 246 28.13 -45.61 50.12
N LYS A 247 28.77 -44.48 50.41
CA LYS A 247 28.17 -43.14 50.46
C LYS A 247 28.16 -42.48 49.07
N ALA A 248 27.54 -43.13 48.09
CA ALA A 248 27.59 -42.69 46.69
C ALA A 248 27.09 -41.24 46.43
N ASP A 249 26.12 -40.69 47.19
CA ASP A 249 25.73 -39.27 47.06
C ASP A 249 26.88 -38.31 47.36
N SER A 250 27.65 -38.64 48.41
CA SER A 250 28.75 -37.80 48.85
C SER A 250 29.92 -37.92 47.87
N ALA A 251 30.14 -39.12 47.33
CA ALA A 251 31.11 -39.35 46.26
C ALA A 251 30.75 -38.59 44.98
N ALA A 252 29.51 -38.72 44.48
CA ALA A 252 29.04 -38.04 43.28
C ALA A 252 29.11 -36.51 43.40
N LYS A 253 28.73 -35.94 44.56
CA LYS A 253 28.91 -34.50 44.84
C LYS A 253 30.37 -34.07 44.81
N CYS A 254 31.29 -34.91 45.30
CA CYS A 254 32.73 -34.61 45.23
C CYS A 254 33.23 -34.64 43.78
N PHE A 255 32.84 -35.64 42.98
CA PHE A 255 33.18 -35.71 41.55
C PHE A 255 32.58 -34.56 40.75
N TYR A 256 31.33 -34.16 41.03
CA TYR A 256 30.71 -32.96 40.44
C TYR A 256 31.51 -31.70 40.75
N ASN A 257 31.90 -31.53 42.02
CA ASN A 257 32.71 -30.40 42.47
C ASN A 257 34.13 -30.37 41.88
N LEU A 258 34.64 -31.50 41.40
CA LEU A 258 35.92 -31.62 40.70
C LEU A 258 35.82 -31.32 39.19
N GLY A 259 34.60 -31.22 38.65
CA GLY A 259 34.36 -31.16 37.20
C GLY A 259 34.46 -32.53 36.50
N GLU A 260 34.57 -33.63 37.24
CA GLU A 260 34.54 -35.01 36.70
C GLU A 260 33.08 -35.46 36.48
N TYR A 261 32.34 -34.69 35.68
CA TYR A 261 30.90 -34.81 35.55
C TYR A 261 30.46 -36.18 35.01
N GLU A 262 31.19 -36.79 34.07
CA GLU A 262 30.84 -38.10 33.51
C GLU A 262 30.83 -39.20 34.59
N ARG A 263 31.79 -39.16 35.52
CA ARG A 263 31.88 -40.11 36.63
C ARG A 263 30.79 -39.87 37.67
N ALA A 264 30.51 -38.60 37.99
CA ALA A 264 29.39 -38.24 38.85
C ALA A 264 28.05 -38.70 38.26
N GLY A 265 27.85 -38.50 36.96
CA GLY A 265 26.65 -38.91 36.22
C GLY A 265 26.42 -40.41 36.23
N ARG A 266 27.48 -41.23 36.08
CA ARG A 266 27.38 -42.69 36.20
C ARG A 266 26.94 -43.14 37.59
N ILE A 267 27.50 -42.56 38.65
CA ILE A 267 27.13 -42.89 40.03
C ILE A 267 25.66 -42.52 40.31
N TYR A 268 25.19 -41.38 39.80
CA TYR A 268 23.77 -41.01 39.91
C TYR A 268 22.85 -41.94 39.11
N LEU A 269 23.26 -42.34 37.90
CA LEU A 269 22.48 -43.24 37.04
C LEU A 269 22.28 -44.64 37.64
N GLU A 270 23.28 -45.16 38.35
CA GLU A 270 23.23 -46.50 38.96
C GLU A 270 22.16 -46.63 40.06
N ARG A 271 21.74 -45.52 40.68
CA ARG A 271 20.78 -45.52 41.79
C ARG A 271 19.31 -45.61 41.36
N ARG A 272 19.01 -45.32 40.09
CA ARG A 272 17.67 -45.46 39.44
C ARG A 272 16.47 -44.81 40.15
N GLU A 273 16.68 -43.85 41.03
CA GLU A 273 15.63 -43.01 41.62
C GLU A 273 15.41 -41.74 40.75
N GLU A 274 14.17 -41.24 40.65
CA GLU A 274 13.81 -40.10 39.77
C GLU A 274 14.64 -38.81 40.01
N PRO A 275 14.85 -38.32 41.26
CA PRO A 275 15.64 -37.11 41.50
C PRO A 275 17.14 -37.27 41.24
N GLU A 276 17.61 -38.51 41.05
CA GLU A 276 18.98 -38.86 40.70
C GLU A 276 19.16 -38.92 39.19
N LEU A 277 18.10 -39.24 38.43
CA LEU A 277 18.13 -39.21 36.96
C LEU A 277 18.30 -37.80 36.41
N GLU A 278 17.65 -36.80 37.00
CA GLU A 278 17.80 -35.39 36.60
C GLU A 278 19.26 -34.93 36.77
N LYS A 279 19.85 -35.22 37.94
CA LYS A 279 21.27 -34.92 38.24
C LYS A 279 22.22 -35.69 37.34
N ALA A 280 21.92 -36.95 37.03
CA ALA A 280 22.70 -37.75 36.09
C ALA A 280 22.69 -37.13 34.69
N GLY A 281 21.50 -36.72 34.21
CA GLY A 281 21.34 -36.01 32.95
C GLY A 281 22.13 -34.71 32.90
N GLU A 282 22.09 -33.90 33.96
CA GLU A 282 22.82 -32.63 34.07
C GLU A 282 24.33 -32.87 34.02
N CYS A 283 24.81 -33.87 34.77
CA CYS A 283 26.21 -34.28 34.76
C CYS A 283 26.67 -34.69 33.35
N PHE A 284 25.91 -35.54 32.65
CA PHE A 284 26.26 -35.93 31.28
C PHE A 284 26.22 -34.76 30.30
N PHE A 285 25.30 -33.80 30.50
CA PHE A 285 25.25 -32.58 29.70
C PHE A 285 26.47 -31.69 29.90
N LEU A 286 26.90 -31.47 31.15
CA LEU A 286 28.11 -30.72 31.49
C LEU A 286 29.39 -31.43 31.00
N ALA A 287 29.38 -32.77 30.96
CA ALA A 287 30.47 -33.56 30.38
C ALA A 287 30.55 -33.49 28.84
N GLY A 288 29.53 -32.91 28.17
CA GLY A 288 29.43 -32.91 26.70
C GLY A 288 28.95 -34.25 26.11
N CYS A 289 28.56 -35.22 26.93
CA CYS A 289 28.04 -36.52 26.53
C CYS A 289 26.54 -36.43 26.18
N TYR A 290 26.19 -35.63 25.16
CA TYR A 290 24.80 -35.28 24.86
C TYR A 290 23.88 -36.49 24.59
N LYS A 291 24.39 -37.57 23.99
CA LYS A 291 23.58 -38.77 23.74
C LYS A 291 23.15 -39.45 25.03
N LEU A 292 24.09 -39.64 25.96
CA LEU A 292 23.80 -40.23 27.28
C LEU A 292 22.88 -39.32 28.10
N ALA A 293 23.11 -38.01 28.05
CA ALA A 293 22.22 -37.05 28.72
C ALA A 293 20.78 -37.13 28.17
N ALA A 294 20.61 -37.18 26.85
CA ALA A 294 19.30 -37.32 26.22
C ALA A 294 18.63 -38.67 26.57
N ASP A 295 19.37 -39.78 26.54
CA ASP A 295 18.87 -41.10 26.96
C ASP A 295 18.38 -41.10 28.41
N VAL A 296 19.13 -40.46 29.32
CA VAL A 296 18.79 -40.37 30.74
C VAL A 296 17.57 -39.48 30.97
N TYR A 297 17.53 -38.30 30.35
CA TYR A 297 16.37 -37.42 30.43
C TYR A 297 15.12 -38.06 29.83
N ALA A 298 15.25 -38.78 28.72
CA ALA A 298 14.14 -39.51 28.11
C ALA A 298 13.61 -40.63 29.02
N LYS A 299 14.50 -41.37 29.69
CA LYS A 299 14.11 -42.38 30.69
C LYS A 299 13.41 -41.78 31.91
N GLY A 300 13.87 -40.62 32.37
CA GLY A 300 13.28 -39.89 33.49
C GLY A 300 12.04 -39.08 33.15
N LYS A 301 11.52 -39.16 31.91
CA LYS A 301 10.38 -38.36 31.42
C LYS A 301 10.59 -36.83 31.56
N PHE A 302 11.85 -36.39 31.51
CA PHE A 302 12.24 -34.97 31.50
C PHE A 302 12.27 -34.45 30.05
N PHE A 303 11.07 -34.16 29.52
CA PHE A 303 10.86 -33.85 28.10
C PHE A 303 11.63 -32.61 27.65
N SER A 304 11.62 -31.55 28.47
CA SER A 304 12.18 -30.24 28.10
C SER A 304 13.71 -30.29 28.00
N GLU A 305 14.32 -30.95 28.98
CA GLU A 305 15.75 -31.14 29.14
C GLU A 305 16.27 -32.05 28.02
N CYS A 306 15.56 -33.14 27.73
CA CYS A 306 15.91 -34.06 26.65
C CYS A 306 15.98 -33.35 25.28
N LEU A 307 14.96 -32.57 24.91
CA LEU A 307 14.94 -31.85 23.63
C LEU A 307 15.95 -30.70 23.58
N ALA A 308 16.21 -30.02 24.71
CA ALA A 308 17.26 -29.01 24.82
C ALA A 308 18.65 -29.63 24.61
N VAL A 309 18.92 -30.78 25.21
CA VAL A 309 20.18 -31.53 25.01
C VAL A 309 20.30 -32.00 23.56
N CYS A 310 19.25 -32.58 22.97
CA CYS A 310 19.25 -32.99 21.58
C CYS A 310 19.54 -31.82 20.63
N SER A 311 18.97 -30.64 20.90
CA SER A 311 19.24 -29.41 20.14
C SER A 311 20.71 -29.01 20.24
N LYS A 312 21.25 -28.93 21.46
CA LYS A 312 22.63 -28.50 21.70
C LYS A 312 23.66 -29.47 21.12
N GLY A 313 23.39 -30.77 21.24
CA GLY A 313 24.23 -31.85 20.71
C GLY A 313 24.04 -32.12 19.21
N LYS A 314 23.15 -31.39 18.51
CA LYS A 314 22.75 -31.64 17.11
C LYS A 314 22.25 -33.07 16.87
N LEU A 315 21.65 -33.69 17.88
CA LEU A 315 21.07 -35.04 17.84
C LEU A 315 19.62 -35.00 17.36
N PHE A 316 19.37 -34.35 16.23
CA PHE A 316 18.01 -34.01 15.78
C PHE A 316 17.15 -35.25 15.49
N GLU A 317 17.73 -36.28 14.88
CA GLU A 317 17.04 -37.55 14.60
C GLU A 317 16.67 -38.30 15.88
N ILE A 318 17.56 -38.31 16.88
CA ILE A 318 17.31 -38.95 18.17
C ILE A 318 16.19 -38.19 18.91
N GLY A 319 16.24 -36.85 18.91
CA GLY A 319 15.18 -36.03 19.49
C GLY A 319 13.81 -36.28 18.83
N LEU A 320 13.76 -36.40 17.51
CA LEU A 320 12.54 -36.73 16.78
C LEU A 320 12.01 -38.14 17.12
N GLN A 321 12.91 -39.12 17.29
CA GLN A 321 12.54 -40.47 17.72
C GLN A 321 11.90 -40.47 19.11
N TYR A 322 12.49 -39.77 20.08
CA TYR A 322 11.88 -39.66 21.41
C TYR A 322 10.52 -38.95 21.36
N MET A 323 10.37 -37.88 20.58
CA MET A 323 9.08 -37.23 20.39
C MET A 323 8.01 -38.18 19.85
N ASN A 324 8.34 -38.96 18.81
CA ASN A 324 7.40 -39.92 18.24
C ASN A 324 7.05 -41.04 19.22
N HIS A 325 8.04 -41.53 19.99
CA HIS A 325 7.83 -42.52 21.04
C HIS A 325 6.89 -41.98 22.13
N TRP A 326 7.10 -40.74 22.60
CA TRP A 326 6.23 -40.12 23.60
C TRP A 326 4.80 -39.91 23.09
N LYS A 327 4.61 -39.55 21.82
CA LYS A 327 3.28 -39.42 21.20
C LYS A 327 2.52 -40.75 21.17
N GLN A 328 3.18 -41.85 20.80
CA GLN A 328 2.57 -43.18 20.75
C GLN A 328 2.13 -43.70 22.13
N HIS A 329 2.85 -43.31 23.19
CA HIS A 329 2.53 -43.68 24.57
C HIS A 329 1.58 -42.71 25.29
N ALA A 330 1.32 -41.52 24.72
CA ALA A 330 0.34 -40.58 25.27
C ALA A 330 -1.11 -40.97 24.93
N ASP A 331 -1.36 -41.55 23.75
CA ASP A 331 -2.71 -41.94 23.31
C ASP A 331 -3.29 -43.15 24.07
N THR A 332 -2.45 -43.92 24.77
CA THR A 332 -2.87 -45.09 25.57
C THR A 332 -3.27 -44.73 27.01
N ASP A 333 -2.81 -43.60 27.56
CA ASP A 333 -3.12 -43.18 28.92
C ASP A 333 -4.38 -42.30 29.02
N VAL A 334 -4.93 -41.83 27.88
CA VAL A 334 -6.09 -40.91 27.84
C VAL A 334 -7.44 -41.63 28.01
N GLU A 335 -7.53 -42.94 27.75
CA GLU A 335 -8.79 -43.68 27.95
C GLU A 335 -9.19 -43.87 29.42
N HIS A 336 -8.32 -43.55 30.40
CA HIS A 336 -8.58 -43.84 31.83
C HIS A 336 -8.51 -42.64 32.79
N ALA A 337 -8.32 -41.40 32.31
CA ALA A 337 -8.27 -40.23 33.20
C ALA A 337 -9.19 -39.11 32.71
N GLY A 338 -10.35 -38.98 33.36
CA GLY A 338 -11.31 -37.90 33.12
C GLY A 338 -10.73 -36.51 33.44
N THR A 339 -11.14 -35.54 32.61
CA THR A 339 -11.14 -34.07 32.81
C THR A 339 -10.45 -33.55 34.07
N ASP A 340 -9.14 -33.29 33.99
CA ASP A 340 -8.41 -32.48 34.94
C ASP A 340 -7.70 -31.31 34.22
N VAL A 341 -7.99 -30.08 34.65
CA VAL A 341 -7.53 -28.84 34.01
C VAL A 341 -5.99 -28.69 34.11
N GLY A 342 -5.36 -29.35 35.09
CA GLY A 342 -3.90 -29.41 35.23
C GLY A 342 -3.16 -30.20 34.14
N LEU A 343 -3.83 -31.16 33.49
CA LEU A 343 -3.26 -31.97 32.39
C LEU A 343 -3.23 -31.21 31.06
N LEU A 344 -4.18 -30.31 30.83
CA LEU A 344 -4.25 -29.44 29.64
C LEU A 344 -3.12 -28.40 29.59
N VAL A 345 -2.70 -27.85 30.74
CA VAL A 345 -1.58 -26.90 30.80
C VAL A 345 -0.26 -27.62 30.51
N ARG A 346 -0.08 -28.82 31.07
CA ARG A 346 1.11 -29.65 30.85
C ARG A 346 1.24 -30.08 29.39
N SER A 347 0.12 -30.39 28.72
CA SER A 347 0.13 -30.68 27.28
C SER A 347 0.49 -29.45 26.46
N MET A 348 -0.02 -28.24 26.78
CA MET A 348 0.34 -27.01 26.06
C MET A 348 1.82 -26.62 26.18
N GLU A 349 2.46 -26.82 27.32
CA GLU A 349 3.89 -26.53 27.50
C GLU A 349 4.77 -27.52 26.73
N ILE A 350 4.47 -28.82 26.84
CA ILE A 350 5.12 -29.86 26.02
C ILE A 350 4.94 -29.52 24.54
N ASN A 351 3.75 -29.05 24.19
CA ASN A 351 3.43 -28.70 22.82
C ASN A 351 4.28 -27.56 22.26
N LYS A 352 4.52 -26.55 23.07
CA LYS A 352 5.39 -25.42 22.72
C LYS A 352 6.85 -25.87 22.57
N ILE A 353 7.35 -26.67 23.51
CA ILE A 353 8.74 -27.16 23.50
C ILE A 353 9.00 -28.03 22.26
N GLU A 354 8.08 -28.93 21.92
CA GLU A 354 8.18 -29.74 20.70
C GLU A 354 8.27 -28.87 19.45
N GLN A 355 7.41 -27.84 19.35
CA GLN A 355 7.41 -26.94 18.19
C GLN A 355 8.71 -26.15 18.10
N GLU A 356 9.21 -25.61 19.21
CA GLU A 356 10.50 -24.90 19.26
C GLU A 356 11.69 -25.80 18.87
N PHE A 357 11.65 -27.08 19.26
CA PHE A 357 12.67 -28.05 18.86
C PHE A 357 12.64 -28.28 17.35
N LEU A 358 11.46 -28.56 16.78
CA LEU A 358 11.30 -28.81 15.35
C LEU A 358 11.70 -27.60 14.50
N GLU A 359 11.38 -26.38 14.93
CA GLU A 359 11.80 -25.14 14.27
C GLU A 359 13.33 -24.98 14.29
N LYS A 360 13.99 -25.24 15.42
CA LYS A 360 15.46 -25.20 15.52
C LYS A 360 16.11 -26.22 14.59
N CYS A 361 15.56 -27.43 14.51
CA CYS A 361 16.02 -28.47 13.56
C CYS A 361 15.89 -27.99 12.11
N ALA A 362 14.71 -27.46 11.74
CA ALA A 362 14.46 -26.99 10.39
C ALA A 362 15.37 -25.80 10.01
N ILE A 363 15.58 -24.84 10.91
CA ILE A 363 16.50 -23.71 10.71
C ILE A 363 17.95 -24.19 10.53
N HIS A 364 18.37 -25.20 11.28
CA HIS A 364 19.71 -25.76 11.14
C HIS A 364 19.95 -26.34 9.74
N TYR A 365 19.04 -27.18 9.25
CA TYR A 365 19.16 -27.78 7.92
C TYR A 365 18.99 -26.76 6.79
N TYR A 366 18.17 -25.71 7.00
CA TYR A 366 18.09 -24.57 6.09
C TYR A 366 19.45 -23.87 5.94
N GLY A 367 20.15 -23.61 7.06
CA GLY A 367 21.50 -23.02 7.04
C GLY A 367 22.54 -23.88 6.31
N LEU A 368 22.33 -25.20 6.25
CA LEU A 368 23.17 -26.15 5.50
C LEU A 368 22.75 -26.33 4.03
N GLN A 369 21.70 -25.64 3.57
CA GLN A 369 21.09 -25.82 2.24
C GLN A 369 20.54 -27.25 1.98
N ASP A 370 20.29 -28.04 3.04
CA ASP A 370 19.66 -29.36 2.93
C ASP A 370 18.14 -29.24 3.09
N LYS A 371 17.49 -28.89 1.98
CA LYS A 371 16.03 -28.72 1.92
C LYS A 371 15.26 -30.01 2.22
N LYS A 372 15.81 -31.18 1.85
CA LYS A 372 15.14 -32.47 2.04
C LYS A 372 15.02 -32.79 3.54
N SER A 373 16.11 -32.61 4.28
CA SER A 373 16.11 -32.80 5.73
C SER A 373 15.28 -31.72 6.43
N MET A 374 15.36 -30.45 6.01
CA MET A 374 14.50 -29.38 6.52
C MET A 374 13.01 -29.75 6.40
N MET A 375 12.57 -30.16 5.21
CA MET A 375 11.15 -30.49 4.97
C MET A 375 10.68 -31.69 5.78
N LYS A 376 11.55 -32.64 6.14
CA LYS A 376 11.21 -33.73 7.06
C LYS A 376 10.78 -33.22 8.44
N PHE A 377 11.47 -32.22 8.99
CA PHE A 377 11.10 -31.60 10.27
C PHE A 377 9.89 -30.69 10.13
N VAL A 378 9.79 -29.90 9.05
CA VAL A 378 8.62 -29.03 8.79
C VAL A 378 7.35 -29.86 8.67
N LYS A 379 7.37 -30.98 7.94
CA LYS A 379 6.23 -31.91 7.84
C LYS A 379 5.83 -32.56 9.17
N SER A 380 6.70 -32.50 10.18
CA SER A 380 6.42 -32.97 11.55
C SER A 380 5.79 -31.89 12.45
N PHE A 381 5.59 -30.67 11.95
CA PHE A 381 4.93 -29.60 12.70
C PHE A 381 3.45 -29.96 12.95
N ARG A 382 2.89 -29.32 13.98
CA ARG A 382 1.55 -29.65 14.49
C ARG A 382 0.41 -29.25 13.58
N SER A 383 0.59 -28.18 12.82
CA SER A 383 -0.42 -27.66 11.91
C SER A 383 0.21 -27.16 10.63
N VAL A 384 -0.56 -27.25 9.55
CA VAL A 384 -0.18 -26.71 8.24
C VAL A 384 0.03 -25.20 8.33
N ASP A 385 -0.69 -24.48 9.19
CA ASP A 385 -0.49 -23.04 9.38
C ASP A 385 0.87 -22.68 9.98
N LEU A 386 1.39 -23.50 10.91
CA LEU A 386 2.75 -23.33 11.43
C LEU A 386 3.79 -23.64 10.35
N MET A 387 3.56 -24.66 9.52
CA MET A 387 4.43 -24.97 8.37
C MET A 387 4.45 -23.78 7.39
N ARG A 388 3.27 -23.24 7.04
CA ARG A 388 3.11 -22.06 6.18
C ARG A 388 3.83 -20.85 6.74
N LYS A 389 3.63 -20.54 8.03
CA LYS A 389 4.26 -19.37 8.68
C LYS A 389 5.77 -19.48 8.69
N PHE A 390 6.30 -20.68 8.95
CA PHE A 390 7.74 -20.95 8.95
C PHE A 390 8.36 -20.86 7.56
N LEU A 391 7.76 -21.50 6.54
CA LEU A 391 8.28 -21.44 5.18
C LEU A 391 8.20 -20.03 4.59
N LYS A 392 7.15 -19.27 4.92
CA LYS A 392 7.03 -17.85 4.55
C LYS A 392 8.10 -16.98 5.22
N SER A 393 8.42 -17.20 6.50
CA SER A 393 9.45 -16.40 7.19
C SER A 393 10.87 -16.64 6.64
N LEU A 394 11.14 -17.84 6.12
CA LEU A 394 12.42 -18.19 5.48
C LEU A 394 12.43 -17.99 3.95
N SER A 395 11.33 -17.49 3.36
CA SER A 395 11.15 -17.34 1.91
C SER A 395 11.32 -18.64 1.10
N CYS A 396 11.01 -19.79 1.71
CA CYS A 396 11.08 -21.12 1.09
C CYS A 396 9.83 -21.45 0.26
N PHE A 397 9.56 -20.66 -0.78
CA PHE A 397 8.30 -20.75 -1.53
C PHE A 397 8.16 -21.98 -2.44
N ASP A 398 9.27 -22.50 -3.00
CA ASP A 398 9.22 -23.74 -3.79
C ASP A 398 8.77 -24.92 -2.91
N ASP A 399 9.29 -24.98 -1.68
CA ASP A 399 8.96 -26.00 -0.70
C ASP A 399 7.53 -25.82 -0.16
N LEU A 400 7.07 -24.57 -0.01
CA LEU A 400 5.69 -24.24 0.34
C LEU A 400 4.71 -24.66 -0.76
N LEU A 401 5.05 -24.45 -2.03
CA LEU A 401 4.21 -24.86 -3.16
C LEU A 401 4.03 -26.38 -3.18
N VAL A 402 5.10 -27.15 -2.98
CA VAL A 402 5.02 -28.62 -2.86
C VAL A 402 4.15 -29.03 -1.68
N LEU A 403 4.27 -28.36 -0.54
CA LEU A 403 3.43 -28.63 0.64
C LEU A 403 1.94 -28.41 0.34
N GLU A 404 1.57 -27.31 -0.31
CA GLU A 404 0.17 -27.02 -0.66
C GLU A 404 -0.37 -28.00 -1.72
N GLU A 405 0.45 -28.38 -2.71
CA GLU A 405 0.07 -29.41 -3.69
C GLU A 405 -0.17 -30.78 -3.05
N GLU A 406 0.73 -31.24 -2.17
CA GLU A 406 0.59 -32.49 -1.42
C GLU A 406 -0.64 -32.47 -0.50
N SER A 407 -0.97 -31.29 0.05
CA SER A 407 -2.13 -31.10 0.92
C SER A 407 -3.46 -30.97 0.14
N GLY A 408 -3.42 -30.95 -1.19
CA GLY A 408 -4.60 -30.75 -2.05
C GLY A 408 -5.13 -29.31 -2.07
N ASN A 409 -4.41 -28.35 -1.48
CA ASN A 409 -4.77 -26.93 -1.43
C ASN A 409 -4.35 -26.22 -2.73
N PHE A 410 -4.92 -26.65 -3.85
CA PHE A 410 -4.52 -26.20 -5.18
C PHE A 410 -4.70 -24.68 -5.40
N MET A 411 -5.65 -24.04 -4.71
CA MET A 411 -5.85 -22.58 -4.78
C MET A 411 -4.68 -21.80 -4.17
N ASP A 412 -4.22 -22.21 -2.98
CA ASP A 412 -3.07 -21.57 -2.33
C ASP A 412 -1.78 -21.85 -3.13
N ALA A 413 -1.63 -23.07 -3.65
CA ALA A 413 -0.52 -23.43 -4.54
C ALA A 413 -0.52 -22.57 -5.81
N ALA A 414 -1.68 -22.36 -6.43
CA ALA A 414 -1.82 -21.49 -7.60
C ALA A 414 -1.45 -20.04 -7.29
N ASN A 415 -1.85 -19.51 -6.13
CA ASN A 415 -1.46 -18.18 -5.68
C ASN A 415 0.07 -18.07 -5.52
N ILE A 416 0.74 -19.08 -4.96
CA ILE A 416 2.20 -19.10 -4.85
C ILE A 416 2.86 -19.16 -6.23
N ALA A 417 2.34 -19.99 -7.15
CA ALA A 417 2.83 -20.08 -8.52
C ALA A 417 2.69 -18.74 -9.27
N ARG A 418 1.58 -18.02 -9.05
CA ARG A 418 1.36 -16.66 -9.58
C ARG A 418 2.43 -15.68 -9.07
N LEU A 419 2.75 -15.72 -7.77
CA LEU A 419 3.78 -14.84 -7.18
C LEU A 419 5.19 -15.14 -7.71
N ARG A 420 5.44 -16.39 -8.08
CA ARG A 420 6.67 -16.82 -8.74
C ARG A 420 6.77 -16.32 -10.19
N GLY A 421 5.67 -15.88 -10.79
CA GLY A 421 5.54 -15.59 -12.21
C GLY A 421 5.42 -16.84 -13.09
N ASP A 422 5.16 -18.01 -12.50
CA ASP A 422 4.96 -19.26 -13.24
C ASP A 422 3.47 -19.44 -13.59
N ILE A 423 3.06 -18.73 -14.64
CA ILE A 423 1.66 -18.60 -15.04
C ILE A 423 1.11 -19.93 -15.55
N PHE A 424 1.95 -20.73 -16.22
CA PHE A 424 1.55 -22.06 -16.70
C PHE A 424 1.21 -22.98 -15.54
N LEU A 425 2.10 -23.05 -14.53
CA LEU A 425 1.86 -23.83 -13.31
C LEU A 425 0.63 -23.33 -12.55
N ALA A 426 0.44 -22.01 -12.43
CA ALA A 426 -0.73 -21.43 -11.80
C ALA A 426 -2.05 -21.84 -12.49
N VAL A 427 -2.09 -21.81 -13.82
CA VAL A 427 -3.26 -22.23 -14.61
C VAL A 427 -3.54 -23.72 -14.41
N ASP A 428 -2.50 -24.57 -14.41
CA ASP A 428 -2.65 -26.01 -14.19
C ASP A 428 -3.16 -26.32 -12.77
N LEU A 429 -2.70 -25.56 -11.76
CA LEU A 429 -3.16 -25.70 -10.38
C LEU A 429 -4.61 -25.20 -10.19
N LEU A 430 -4.99 -24.09 -10.80
CA LEU A 430 -6.39 -23.62 -10.81
C LEU A 430 -7.32 -24.62 -11.50
N GLN A 431 -6.85 -25.26 -12.57
CA GLN A 431 -7.57 -26.34 -13.24
C GLN A 431 -7.78 -27.54 -12.30
N LYS A 432 -6.73 -27.96 -11.57
CA LYS A 432 -6.85 -29.02 -10.54
C LYS A 432 -7.78 -28.62 -9.39
N ALA A 433 -7.85 -27.33 -9.05
CA ALA A 433 -8.78 -26.79 -8.07
C ALA A 433 -10.25 -26.75 -8.55
N GLY A 434 -10.50 -26.97 -9.84
CA GLY A 434 -11.83 -26.81 -10.46
C GLY A 434 -12.24 -25.36 -10.72
N CYS A 435 -11.33 -24.39 -10.55
CA CYS A 435 -11.58 -22.96 -10.75
C CYS A 435 -11.30 -22.55 -12.21
N PHE A 436 -12.05 -23.11 -13.16
CA PHE A 436 -11.78 -22.92 -14.59
C PHE A 436 -11.96 -21.47 -15.04
N LYS A 437 -12.95 -20.75 -14.50
CA LYS A 437 -13.15 -19.31 -14.77
C LYS A 437 -11.92 -18.46 -14.46
N GLU A 438 -11.30 -18.68 -13.30
CA GLU A 438 -10.09 -17.95 -12.89
C GLU A 438 -8.88 -18.35 -13.74
N ALA A 439 -8.74 -19.64 -14.06
CA ALA A 439 -7.71 -20.14 -14.95
C ALA A 439 -7.78 -19.51 -16.35
N CYS A 440 -9.00 -19.34 -16.89
CA CYS A 440 -9.24 -18.64 -18.15
C CYS A 440 -8.81 -17.17 -18.08
N ASN A 441 -9.25 -16.45 -17.03
CA ASN A 441 -8.92 -15.04 -16.85
C ASN A 441 -7.40 -14.81 -16.72
N VAL A 442 -6.71 -15.64 -15.93
CA VAL A 442 -5.24 -15.57 -15.79
C VAL A 442 -4.55 -15.81 -17.13
N THR A 443 -5.06 -16.75 -17.94
CA THR A 443 -4.53 -17.05 -19.28
C THR A 443 -4.75 -15.87 -20.24
N LEU A 444 -5.97 -15.32 -20.32
CA LEU A 444 -6.29 -14.18 -21.17
C LEU A 444 -5.49 -12.92 -20.79
N ASN A 445 -5.36 -12.64 -19.49
CA ASN A 445 -4.58 -11.52 -18.98
C ASN A 445 -3.11 -11.62 -19.35
N HIS A 446 -2.55 -12.84 -19.26
CA HIS A 446 -1.18 -13.10 -19.70
C HIS A 446 -1.02 -12.86 -21.21
N VAL A 447 -2.00 -13.27 -22.01
CA VAL A 447 -2.00 -13.04 -23.47
C VAL A 447 -2.11 -11.55 -23.81
N ILE A 448 -2.99 -10.79 -23.16
CA ILE A 448 -3.14 -9.33 -23.32
C ILE A 448 -1.81 -8.64 -23.05
N SER A 449 -1.25 -8.87 -21.85
CA SER A 449 -0.03 -8.21 -21.39
C SER A 449 1.17 -8.49 -22.32
N ASN A 450 1.39 -9.75 -22.72
CA ASN A 450 2.50 -10.09 -23.61
C ASN A 450 2.30 -9.64 -25.05
N SER A 451 1.04 -9.56 -25.52
CA SER A 451 0.74 -9.01 -26.85
C SER A 451 1.04 -7.51 -26.91
N LEU A 452 0.80 -6.76 -25.83
CA LEU A 452 1.03 -5.32 -25.77
C LEU A 452 2.49 -4.96 -25.44
N TRP A 453 3.10 -5.68 -24.49
CA TRP A 453 4.39 -5.29 -23.89
C TRP A 453 5.55 -6.21 -24.22
N SER A 454 5.48 -6.99 -25.31
CA SER A 454 6.64 -7.74 -25.81
C SER A 454 7.91 -6.88 -25.91
N PRO A 455 9.12 -7.44 -25.74
CA PRO A 455 10.37 -6.66 -25.69
C PRO A 455 10.50 -5.66 -26.85
N GLY A 456 10.68 -4.37 -26.53
CA GLY A 456 10.74 -3.28 -27.50
C GLY A 456 9.38 -2.71 -27.94
N SER A 457 8.28 -3.16 -27.35
CA SER A 457 6.94 -2.61 -27.57
C SER A 457 6.64 -1.39 -26.71
N LYS A 458 5.93 -0.42 -27.31
CA LYS A 458 5.41 0.77 -26.62
C LYS A 458 3.92 0.65 -26.30
N GLY A 459 3.41 -0.58 -26.19
CA GLY A 459 1.99 -0.88 -25.99
C GLY A 459 1.31 -1.28 -27.31
N TRP A 460 0.19 -0.63 -27.64
CA TRP A 460 -0.57 -0.90 -28.85
C TRP A 460 0.26 -0.74 -30.14
N PRO A 461 0.08 -1.58 -31.19
CA PRO A 461 -0.94 -2.62 -31.40
C PRO A 461 -0.61 -3.99 -30.80
N LEU A 462 -1.61 -4.89 -30.75
CA LEU A 462 -1.44 -6.28 -30.31
C LEU A 462 -0.46 -7.03 -31.21
N LYS A 463 0.66 -7.47 -30.64
CA LYS A 463 1.72 -8.23 -31.34
C LYS A 463 1.52 -9.74 -31.18
N GLN A 464 2.19 -10.47 -32.06
CA GLN A 464 2.32 -11.94 -31.97
C GLN A 464 3.49 -12.30 -31.06
N PHE A 465 3.36 -13.38 -30.29
CA PHE A 465 4.44 -13.93 -29.46
C PHE A 465 4.36 -15.46 -29.40
N THR A 466 5.46 -16.11 -29.02
CA THR A 466 5.57 -17.57 -28.91
C THR A 466 4.52 -18.14 -27.94
N LYS A 467 3.82 -19.21 -28.33
CA LYS A 467 2.72 -19.87 -27.59
C LYS A 467 1.40 -19.10 -27.48
N LYS A 468 1.24 -17.92 -28.11
CA LYS A 468 -0.01 -17.16 -28.07
C LYS A 468 -1.23 -17.99 -28.49
N LYS A 469 -1.14 -18.69 -29.63
CA LYS A 469 -2.23 -19.55 -30.14
C LYS A 469 -2.54 -20.72 -29.20
N GLU A 470 -1.51 -21.37 -28.67
CA GLU A 470 -1.66 -22.47 -27.70
C GLU A 470 -2.37 -22.01 -26.41
N LEU A 471 -2.04 -20.82 -25.91
CA LEU A 471 -2.66 -20.22 -24.73
C LEU A 471 -4.13 -19.86 -24.97
N LEU A 472 -4.44 -19.29 -26.14
CA LEU A 472 -5.82 -18.96 -26.51
C LEU A 472 -6.68 -20.22 -26.66
N GLU A 473 -6.17 -21.27 -27.30
CA GLU A 473 -6.85 -22.57 -27.38
C GLU A 473 -7.00 -23.24 -26.01
N LYS A 474 -5.98 -23.12 -25.14
CA LYS A 474 -6.07 -23.58 -23.75
C LYS A 474 -7.19 -22.85 -23.01
N ALA A 475 -7.29 -21.52 -23.12
CA ALA A 475 -8.38 -20.74 -22.51
C ALA A 475 -9.77 -21.18 -23.03
N LYS A 476 -9.93 -21.36 -24.35
CA LYS A 476 -11.18 -21.90 -24.94
C LYS A 476 -11.51 -23.28 -24.39
N SER A 477 -10.53 -24.17 -24.26
CA SER A 477 -10.73 -25.53 -23.73
C SER A 477 -11.15 -25.53 -22.25
N LEU A 478 -10.57 -24.65 -21.43
CA LEU A 478 -10.90 -24.50 -20.02
C LEU A 478 -12.33 -23.97 -19.84
N ALA A 479 -12.74 -23.00 -20.66
CA ALA A 479 -14.05 -22.37 -20.58
C ALA A 479 -15.22 -23.33 -20.91
N LYS A 480 -14.97 -24.43 -21.64
CA LYS A 480 -16.00 -25.47 -21.90
C LYS A 480 -16.50 -26.17 -20.64
N ASN A 481 -15.74 -26.12 -19.55
CA ASN A 481 -16.10 -26.76 -18.28
C ASN A 481 -16.96 -25.86 -17.37
N GLU A 482 -17.27 -24.63 -17.81
CA GLU A 482 -18.10 -23.66 -17.08
C GLU A 482 -19.50 -23.57 -17.73
N SER A 483 -19.97 -22.37 -18.10
CA SER A 483 -21.24 -22.16 -18.80
C SER A 483 -21.02 -21.86 -20.28
N ASN A 484 -22.02 -22.19 -21.12
CA ASN A 484 -21.99 -21.84 -22.55
C ASN A 484 -21.83 -20.33 -22.77
N GLN A 485 -22.44 -19.50 -21.92
CA GLN A 485 -22.31 -18.04 -21.98
C GLN A 485 -20.87 -17.58 -21.69
N PHE A 486 -20.19 -18.23 -20.74
CA PHE A 486 -18.79 -17.93 -20.43
C PHE A 486 -17.84 -18.43 -21.54
N TYR A 487 -18.13 -19.60 -22.11
CA TYR A 487 -17.39 -20.10 -23.27
C TYR A 487 -17.48 -19.15 -24.48
N GLU A 488 -18.68 -18.63 -24.78
CA GLU A 488 -18.88 -17.66 -25.86
C GLU A 488 -18.12 -16.34 -25.61
N PHE A 489 -18.14 -15.87 -24.36
CA PHE A 489 -17.34 -14.73 -23.92
C PHE A 489 -15.84 -14.96 -24.12
N VAL A 490 -15.29 -16.09 -23.66
CA VAL A 490 -13.86 -16.41 -23.80
C VAL A 490 -13.47 -16.59 -25.27
N CYS A 491 -14.35 -17.16 -26.11
CA CYS A 491 -14.10 -17.25 -27.54
C CYS A 491 -14.01 -15.86 -28.18
N THR A 492 -14.93 -14.96 -27.83
CA THR A 492 -14.94 -13.58 -28.32
C THR A 492 -13.64 -12.85 -27.92
N GLU A 493 -13.25 -12.90 -26.64
CA GLU A 493 -11.99 -12.29 -26.17
C GLU A 493 -10.78 -12.91 -26.86
N ALA A 494 -10.73 -14.24 -27.00
CA ALA A 494 -9.63 -14.92 -27.66
C ALA A 494 -9.49 -14.51 -29.14
N ASP A 495 -10.61 -14.34 -29.84
CA ASP A 495 -10.61 -13.95 -31.26
C ASP A 495 -10.17 -12.49 -31.44
N ILE A 496 -10.57 -11.57 -30.55
CA ILE A 496 -10.08 -10.18 -30.50
C ILE A 496 -8.56 -10.17 -30.25
N LEU A 497 -8.09 -10.96 -29.27
CA LEU A 497 -6.68 -11.01 -28.90
C LEU A 497 -5.80 -11.69 -29.94
N SER A 498 -6.33 -12.62 -30.74
CA SER A 498 -5.57 -13.26 -31.83
C SER A 498 -5.04 -12.20 -32.80
N ASN A 499 -5.83 -11.15 -33.06
CA ASN A 499 -5.49 -10.05 -33.97
C ASN A 499 -5.12 -10.54 -35.39
N ASP A 500 -5.72 -11.66 -35.83
CA ASP A 500 -5.43 -12.30 -37.11
C ASP A 500 -6.31 -11.77 -38.27
N GLN A 501 -7.32 -10.94 -37.99
CA GLN A 501 -8.37 -10.58 -38.95
C GLN A 501 -8.38 -9.09 -39.33
N SER A 502 -8.64 -8.82 -40.61
CA SER A 502 -8.64 -7.48 -41.21
C SER A 502 -10.03 -6.93 -41.52
N ASP A 503 -11.08 -7.75 -41.44
CA ASP A 503 -12.41 -7.39 -41.92
C ASP A 503 -13.20 -6.63 -40.87
N LEU A 504 -13.62 -5.42 -41.25
CA LEU A 504 -14.32 -4.48 -40.37
C LEU A 504 -15.65 -5.06 -39.83
N SER A 505 -16.38 -5.81 -40.65
CA SER A 505 -17.63 -6.48 -40.24
C SER A 505 -17.42 -7.51 -39.12
N ILE A 506 -16.28 -8.22 -39.12
CA ILE A 506 -15.98 -9.23 -38.09
C ILE A 506 -15.56 -8.53 -36.79
N ILE A 507 -14.75 -7.48 -36.87
CA ILE A 507 -14.39 -6.67 -35.69
C ILE A 507 -15.67 -6.05 -35.06
N ASN A 508 -16.64 -5.64 -35.88
CA ASN A 508 -17.92 -5.15 -35.38
C ASN A 508 -18.78 -6.23 -34.71
N GLN A 509 -18.77 -7.45 -35.25
CA GLN A 509 -19.43 -8.60 -34.60
C GLN A 509 -18.78 -8.91 -33.25
N GLN A 510 -17.45 -8.84 -33.16
CA GLN A 510 -16.70 -9.00 -31.92
C GLN A 510 -17.06 -7.90 -30.92
N LEU A 511 -17.12 -6.63 -31.34
CA LEU A 511 -17.58 -5.52 -30.50
C LEU A 511 -19.00 -5.78 -29.96
N ASN A 512 -19.93 -6.16 -30.82
CA ASN A 512 -21.31 -6.44 -30.42
C ASN A 512 -21.42 -7.61 -29.44
N ALA A 513 -20.62 -8.66 -29.65
CA ALA A 513 -20.53 -9.78 -28.72
C ALA A 513 -19.94 -9.32 -27.37
N SER A 514 -18.87 -8.53 -27.37
CA SER A 514 -18.27 -7.96 -26.15
C SER A 514 -19.26 -7.07 -25.39
N THR A 515 -20.05 -6.24 -26.08
CA THR A 515 -21.10 -5.40 -25.46
C THR A 515 -22.19 -6.25 -24.80
N ARG A 516 -22.64 -7.34 -25.45
CA ARG A 516 -23.60 -8.28 -24.86
C ARG A 516 -23.05 -8.97 -23.60
N HIS A 517 -21.75 -9.24 -23.59
CA HIS A 517 -21.05 -9.83 -22.46
C HIS A 517 -20.56 -8.79 -21.43
N GLN A 518 -20.80 -7.49 -21.64
CA GLN A 518 -20.31 -6.38 -20.80
C GLN A 518 -18.78 -6.39 -20.59
N SER A 519 -18.04 -6.78 -21.63
CA SER A 519 -16.58 -6.86 -21.59
C SER A 519 -15.94 -5.53 -21.93
N ILE A 520 -15.50 -4.79 -20.90
CA ILE A 520 -14.76 -3.53 -21.11
C ILE A 520 -13.47 -3.77 -21.92
N SER A 521 -12.78 -4.88 -21.68
CA SER A 521 -11.56 -5.25 -22.42
C SER A 521 -11.86 -5.45 -23.90
N GLY A 522 -12.79 -6.33 -24.23
CA GLY A 522 -13.15 -6.64 -25.61
C GLY A 522 -13.72 -5.45 -26.35
N GLU A 523 -14.58 -4.66 -25.71
CA GLU A 523 -15.12 -3.44 -26.31
C GLU A 523 -14.00 -2.42 -26.60
N THR A 524 -13.13 -2.14 -25.62
CA THR A 524 -12.07 -1.13 -25.78
C THR A 524 -11.07 -1.52 -26.87
N LEU A 525 -10.67 -2.80 -26.92
CA LEU A 525 -9.74 -3.31 -27.93
C LEU A 525 -10.40 -3.34 -29.32
N SER A 526 -11.66 -3.78 -29.44
CA SER A 526 -12.37 -3.83 -30.73
C SER A 526 -12.60 -2.42 -31.30
N VAL A 527 -13.04 -1.47 -30.47
CA VAL A 527 -13.19 -0.06 -30.88
C VAL A 527 -11.84 0.50 -31.34
N ARG A 528 -10.74 0.18 -30.65
CA ARG A 528 -9.39 0.61 -31.05
C ARG A 528 -8.96 0.02 -32.40
N GLN A 529 -9.30 -1.25 -32.67
CA GLN A 529 -9.06 -1.90 -33.96
C GLN A 529 -9.88 -1.24 -35.08
N ILE A 530 -11.15 -0.90 -34.84
CA ILE A 530 -12.00 -0.16 -35.79
C ILE A 530 -11.39 1.21 -36.11
N LEU A 531 -10.91 1.94 -35.09
CA LEU A 531 -10.21 3.21 -35.30
C LEU A 531 -8.93 3.04 -36.14
N ASP A 532 -8.13 2.02 -35.88
CA ASP A 532 -6.95 1.75 -36.69
C ASP A 532 -7.31 1.35 -38.14
N PHE A 533 -8.43 0.66 -38.35
CA PHE A 533 -8.95 0.38 -39.69
C PHE A 533 -9.32 1.67 -40.43
N HIS A 534 -10.01 2.60 -39.76
CA HIS A 534 -10.31 3.93 -40.28
C HIS A 534 -9.03 4.68 -40.70
N LEU A 535 -8.06 4.78 -39.79
CA LEU A 535 -6.81 5.52 -40.02
C LEU A 535 -5.92 4.91 -41.11
N LYS A 536 -6.06 3.61 -41.40
CA LYS A 536 -5.34 2.91 -42.49
C LYS A 536 -6.08 2.93 -43.82
N THR A 537 -7.39 3.18 -43.81
CA THR A 537 -8.20 3.21 -45.03
C THR A 537 -7.78 4.40 -45.88
N ASP A 538 -7.78 4.25 -47.20
CA ASP A 538 -7.55 5.39 -48.09
C ASP A 538 -8.74 6.34 -47.99
N SER A 539 -8.44 7.60 -47.73
CA SER A 539 -9.35 8.75 -47.77
C SER A 539 -10.29 8.81 -48.99
N SER A 540 -9.86 8.27 -50.15
CA SER A 540 -10.70 8.19 -51.36
C SER A 540 -11.86 7.18 -51.26
N LYS A 541 -11.79 6.23 -50.33
CA LYS A 541 -12.80 5.18 -50.10
C LYS A 541 -13.86 5.58 -49.07
N TYR A 542 -13.75 6.77 -48.47
CA TYR A 542 -14.73 7.28 -47.51
C TYR A 542 -16.05 7.63 -48.20
N VAL A 543 -17.15 7.18 -47.59
CA VAL A 543 -18.51 7.48 -48.06
C VAL A 543 -18.95 8.80 -47.45
N TRP A 544 -19.36 9.73 -48.31
CA TRP A 544 -19.96 11.00 -47.94
C TRP A 544 -21.47 10.84 -47.89
N GLY A 545 -22.05 10.92 -46.70
CA GLY A 545 -23.51 10.91 -46.51
C GLY A 545 -24.08 12.31 -46.70
N ASP A 546 -25.17 12.44 -47.46
CA ASP A 546 -25.89 13.71 -47.61
C ASP A 546 -26.91 13.95 -46.48
N GLU A 547 -27.07 13.01 -45.53
CA GLU A 547 -27.97 13.11 -44.38
C GLU A 547 -27.23 13.19 -43.04
N LEU A 548 -27.72 14.07 -42.15
CA LEU A 548 -27.28 14.18 -40.76
C LEU A 548 -27.99 13.06 -39.98
N VAL A 549 -27.32 11.92 -39.79
CA VAL A 549 -27.87 10.82 -38.99
C VAL A 549 -27.17 10.81 -37.65
N LEU A 550 -27.91 11.18 -36.60
CA LEU A 550 -27.45 11.20 -35.20
C LEU A 550 -27.65 9.85 -34.50
N ASP A 551 -28.14 8.84 -35.21
CA ASP A 551 -28.58 7.56 -34.63
C ASP A 551 -27.46 6.51 -34.58
N LEU A 552 -27.37 5.79 -33.46
CA LEU A 552 -26.37 4.75 -33.17
C LEU A 552 -26.41 3.60 -34.19
N THR A 553 -27.62 3.22 -34.58
CA THR A 553 -27.93 2.16 -35.55
C THR A 553 -27.33 2.39 -36.93
N TYR A 554 -27.20 3.64 -37.36
CA TYR A 554 -26.70 3.98 -38.69
C TYR A 554 -25.20 3.71 -38.85
N SER A 555 -24.41 4.03 -37.82
CA SER A 555 -22.97 3.76 -37.83
C SER A 555 -22.70 2.25 -37.83
N GLU A 556 -23.46 1.48 -37.04
CA GLU A 556 -23.37 0.02 -37.02
C GLU A 556 -23.75 -0.60 -38.38
N GLU A 557 -24.78 -0.09 -39.05
CA GLU A 557 -25.21 -0.58 -40.38
C GLU A 557 -24.19 -0.30 -41.50
N ILE A 558 -23.50 0.84 -41.45
CA ILE A 558 -22.46 1.21 -42.43
C ILE A 558 -21.25 0.28 -42.32
N ILE A 559 -20.86 -0.04 -41.09
CA ILE A 559 -19.71 -0.89 -40.77
C ILE A 559 -20.00 -2.34 -41.10
N CYS A 560 -21.22 -2.81 -40.85
CA CYS A 560 -21.68 -4.13 -41.31
C CYS A 560 -21.55 -4.28 -42.84
N LYS A 561 -21.59 -3.18 -43.60
CA LYS A 561 -21.37 -3.14 -45.06
C LYS A 561 -19.90 -2.93 -45.46
N ASN A 562 -18.95 -3.00 -44.52
CA ASN A 562 -17.52 -2.72 -44.72
C ASN A 562 -17.25 -1.33 -45.35
N ARG A 563 -18.08 -0.35 -45.01
CA ARG A 563 -17.91 1.05 -45.44
C ARG A 563 -17.51 1.91 -44.24
N VAL A 564 -16.87 3.03 -44.54
CA VAL A 564 -16.41 3.99 -43.53
C VAL A 564 -16.88 5.39 -43.91
N SER A 565 -17.27 6.17 -42.90
CA SER A 565 -17.67 7.57 -43.07
C SER A 565 -17.00 8.46 -42.01
N VAL A 566 -17.07 9.77 -42.19
CA VAL A 566 -16.58 10.74 -41.20
C VAL A 566 -17.32 10.60 -39.88
N GLN A 567 -18.64 10.38 -39.94
CA GLN A 567 -19.49 10.17 -38.77
C GLN A 567 -19.09 8.92 -38.00
N SER A 568 -18.85 7.79 -38.70
CA SER A 568 -18.45 6.56 -38.02
C SER A 568 -17.06 6.68 -37.39
N LEU A 569 -16.11 7.38 -38.02
CA LEU A 569 -14.79 7.66 -37.43
C LEU A 569 -14.90 8.41 -36.09
N VAL A 570 -15.67 9.50 -36.07
CA VAL A 570 -15.86 10.29 -34.83
C VAL A 570 -16.62 9.51 -33.78
N TYR A 571 -17.60 8.70 -34.18
CA TYR A 571 -18.33 7.84 -33.26
C TYR A 571 -17.41 6.85 -32.52
N PHE A 572 -16.55 6.10 -33.22
CA PHE A 572 -15.61 5.20 -32.54
C PHE A 572 -14.52 5.95 -31.78
N TRP A 573 -14.16 7.15 -32.22
CA TRP A 573 -13.26 8.01 -31.46
C TRP A 573 -13.88 8.36 -30.11
N ASP A 574 -15.14 8.82 -30.09
CA ASP A 574 -15.86 9.16 -28.87
C ASP A 574 -16.06 7.94 -27.97
N CYS A 575 -16.47 6.81 -28.53
CA CYS A 575 -16.63 5.56 -27.78
C CYS A 575 -15.31 5.10 -27.13
N TRP A 576 -14.18 5.19 -27.86
CA TRP A 576 -12.86 4.85 -27.31
C TRP A 576 -12.43 5.86 -26.26
N LYS A 577 -12.55 7.16 -26.56
CA LYS A 577 -12.20 8.28 -25.70
C LYS A 577 -12.91 8.17 -24.35
N ASP A 578 -14.22 7.92 -24.33
CA ASP A 578 -14.99 7.81 -23.10
C ASP A 578 -14.51 6.64 -22.22
N LYS A 579 -14.20 5.49 -22.84
CA LYS A 579 -13.62 4.33 -22.12
C LYS A 579 -12.25 4.67 -21.51
N ILE A 580 -11.37 5.35 -22.24
CA ILE A 580 -10.05 5.74 -21.72
C ILE A 580 -10.16 6.82 -20.63
N VAL A 581 -11.08 7.76 -20.75
CA VAL A 581 -11.36 8.75 -19.68
C VAL A 581 -11.79 8.04 -18.40
N ASN A 582 -12.69 7.06 -18.48
CA ASN A 582 -13.11 6.25 -17.33
C ASN A 582 -11.93 5.47 -16.69
N VAL A 583 -10.99 4.97 -17.50
CA VAL A 583 -9.74 4.36 -17.01
C VAL A 583 -8.86 5.35 -16.26
N ILE A 584 -8.70 6.58 -16.78
CA ILE A 584 -7.91 7.63 -16.12
C ILE A 584 -8.58 8.09 -14.82
N GLU A 585 -9.91 8.18 -14.79
CA GLU A 585 -10.69 8.49 -13.59
C GLU A 585 -10.57 7.40 -12.53
N TYR A 586 -10.66 6.12 -12.92
CA TYR A 586 -10.40 4.99 -12.02
C TYR A 586 -8.99 5.05 -11.40
N LEU A 587 -7.95 5.33 -12.20
CA LEU A 587 -6.60 5.55 -11.68
C LEU A 587 -6.53 6.74 -10.70
N GLY A 588 -7.43 7.70 -10.80
CA GLY A 588 -7.62 8.76 -9.80
C GLY A 588 -8.16 8.25 -8.47
N CYS A 589 -9.20 7.42 -8.52
CA CYS A 589 -9.88 6.86 -7.34
C CYS A 589 -9.02 5.83 -6.58
N LEU A 590 -8.08 5.16 -7.25
CA LEU A 590 -7.09 4.28 -6.60
C LEU A 590 -6.30 4.98 -5.48
N LYS A 591 -6.24 6.32 -5.48
CA LYS A 591 -5.60 7.12 -4.42
C LYS A 591 -6.48 7.37 -3.19
N SER A 592 -7.81 7.35 -3.32
CA SER A 592 -8.73 7.76 -2.24
C SER A 592 -9.43 6.59 -1.53
N GLN A 593 -9.24 5.34 -1.98
CA GLN A 593 -9.92 4.14 -1.47
C GLN A 593 -11.46 4.18 -1.57
N ASP A 594 -12.04 5.12 -2.33
CA ASP A 594 -13.47 5.16 -2.62
C ASP A 594 -13.80 4.16 -3.73
N PHE A 595 -14.30 2.99 -3.33
CA PHE A 595 -14.78 1.96 -4.25
C PHE A 595 -16.18 2.34 -4.78
N SER A 596 -16.24 3.03 -5.91
CA SER A 596 -17.47 3.23 -6.70
C SER A 596 -17.44 2.44 -8.01
N ASP A 597 -18.56 2.43 -8.73
CA ASP A 597 -19.00 1.64 -9.91
C ASP A 597 -18.02 1.42 -11.12
N HIS A 598 -16.74 1.76 -11.00
CA HIS A 598 -15.71 1.70 -12.05
C HIS A 598 -14.78 0.47 -11.97
N GLY A 599 -15.13 -0.55 -11.18
CA GLY A 599 -14.26 -1.71 -10.92
C GLY A 599 -13.78 -2.44 -12.19
N SER A 600 -14.65 -2.57 -13.19
CA SER A 600 -14.35 -3.24 -14.47
C SER A 600 -13.33 -2.49 -15.33
N TYR A 601 -13.33 -1.14 -15.30
CA TYR A 601 -12.31 -0.32 -15.96
C TYR A 601 -10.95 -0.46 -15.28
N GLY A 602 -10.97 -0.69 -13.96
CA GLY A 602 -9.77 -0.96 -13.19
C GLY A 602 -9.10 -2.27 -13.53
N ASP A 603 -9.88 -3.34 -13.60
CA ASP A 603 -9.39 -4.65 -14.02
C ASP A 603 -8.83 -4.58 -15.45
N PHE A 604 -9.54 -3.93 -16.38
CA PHE A 604 -9.02 -3.68 -17.73
C PHE A 604 -7.69 -2.93 -17.70
N CYS A 605 -7.58 -1.83 -16.95
CA CYS A 605 -6.36 -1.03 -16.87
C CYS A 605 -5.18 -1.85 -16.36
N LEU A 606 -5.38 -2.64 -15.29
CA LEU A 606 -4.34 -3.48 -14.70
C LEU A 606 -3.93 -4.59 -15.66
N HIS A 607 -4.88 -5.28 -16.30
CA HIS A 607 -4.60 -6.32 -17.28
C HIS A 607 -3.86 -5.76 -18.50
N TYR A 608 -4.29 -4.58 -18.99
CA TYR A 608 -3.66 -3.90 -20.12
C TYR A 608 -2.21 -3.52 -19.81
N LEU A 609 -1.94 -2.97 -18.63
CA LEU A 609 -0.59 -2.58 -18.20
C LEU A 609 0.28 -3.78 -17.78
N GLY A 610 -0.29 -4.97 -17.67
CA GLY A 610 0.43 -6.17 -17.20
C GLY A 610 0.69 -6.15 -15.70
N VAL A 611 -0.22 -5.58 -14.93
CA VAL A 611 -0.13 -5.46 -13.47
C VAL A 611 -1.13 -6.40 -12.81
N TRP A 612 -0.69 -7.09 -11.77
CA TRP A 612 -1.52 -7.96 -10.97
C TRP A 612 -1.76 -7.39 -9.59
N LYS A 613 -3.04 -7.31 -9.21
CA LYS A 613 -3.47 -6.90 -7.88
C LYS A 613 -3.60 -8.12 -6.98
N GLN A 614 -2.90 -8.11 -5.85
CA GLN A 614 -3.02 -9.13 -4.82
C GLN A 614 -3.47 -8.49 -3.49
N HIS A 615 -4.47 -9.08 -2.86
CA HIS A 615 -4.91 -8.69 -1.52
C HIS A 615 -4.15 -9.54 -0.51
N SER A 616 -3.31 -8.91 0.33
CA SER A 616 -2.86 -9.52 1.58
C SER A 616 -3.75 -9.02 2.72
N ASN A 617 -3.79 -9.73 3.86
CA ASN A 617 -4.70 -9.44 4.98
C ASN A 617 -4.59 -8.02 5.57
N LEU A 618 -3.58 -7.23 5.17
CA LEU A 618 -3.38 -5.84 5.62
C LEU A 618 -3.08 -4.85 4.48
N ASP A 619 -2.48 -5.28 3.35
CA ASP A 619 -2.11 -4.39 2.23
C ASP A 619 -2.41 -4.98 0.84
N THR A 620 -2.77 -4.12 -0.12
CA THR A 620 -2.87 -4.52 -1.54
C THR A 620 -1.51 -4.34 -2.22
N VAL A 621 -0.94 -5.42 -2.73
CA VAL A 621 0.34 -5.42 -3.45
C VAL A 621 0.07 -5.49 -4.96
N TYR A 622 0.76 -4.65 -5.73
CA TYR A 622 0.70 -4.65 -7.18
C TYR A 622 1.99 -5.25 -7.75
N LEU A 623 1.86 -6.30 -8.57
CA LEU A 623 2.98 -7.06 -9.12
C LEU A 623 3.07 -6.86 -10.63
N LEU A 624 4.27 -6.64 -11.15
CA LEU A 624 4.50 -6.45 -12.58
C LEU A 624 4.75 -7.78 -13.26
N LEU A 625 3.91 -8.14 -14.23
CA LEU A 625 4.11 -9.32 -15.08
C LEU A 625 5.24 -9.14 -16.09
N ASN A 626 5.48 -7.90 -16.51
CA ASN A 626 6.46 -7.58 -17.53
C ASN A 626 7.27 -6.36 -17.09
N SER A 627 8.42 -6.62 -16.47
CA SER A 627 9.33 -5.59 -15.97
C SER A 627 9.95 -4.74 -17.08
N ASP A 628 9.97 -5.25 -18.31
CA ASP A 628 10.64 -4.62 -19.45
C ASP A 628 9.71 -3.71 -20.26
N ALA A 629 8.44 -3.59 -19.84
CA ALA A 629 7.44 -2.76 -20.47
C ALA A 629 7.90 -1.29 -20.52
N ASP A 630 7.68 -0.61 -21.65
CA ASP A 630 8.19 0.75 -21.90
C ASP A 630 7.70 1.77 -20.85
N TRP A 631 6.45 1.62 -20.39
CA TRP A 631 5.88 2.49 -19.35
C TRP A 631 6.53 2.31 -17.97
N VAL A 632 7.19 1.17 -17.72
CA VAL A 632 7.94 0.86 -16.48
C VAL A 632 9.39 1.37 -16.56
N ARG A 633 9.94 1.52 -17.76
CA ARG A 633 11.36 1.91 -17.97
C ARG A 633 11.70 3.32 -17.50
N GLY A 634 10.74 4.25 -17.52
CA GLY A 634 10.92 5.65 -17.09
C GLY A 634 10.88 5.86 -15.57
N LEU A 635 10.66 4.78 -14.83
CA LEU A 635 10.26 4.76 -13.45
C LEU A 635 11.45 4.01 -12.80
N GLY A 636 12.36 4.78 -12.17
CA GLY A 636 13.74 4.36 -11.90
C GLY A 636 13.86 3.10 -11.04
N ASN A 637 15.08 2.56 -10.86
CA ASN A 637 15.39 1.30 -10.15
C ASN A 637 14.95 1.19 -8.66
N SER A 638 14.05 2.05 -8.19
CA SER A 638 13.49 2.08 -6.83
C SER A 638 12.39 1.04 -6.55
N TYR A 639 12.12 0.08 -7.45
CA TYR A 639 11.21 -1.04 -7.16
C TYR A 639 11.96 -2.12 -6.37
N ALA A 640 12.06 -1.94 -5.06
CA ALA A 640 12.78 -2.86 -4.21
C ALA A 640 11.97 -3.24 -2.97
N LEU A 641 11.07 -4.21 -3.15
CA LEU A 641 10.88 -5.28 -2.18
C LEU A 641 11.07 -6.61 -2.90
N TRP A 642 12.33 -7.02 -3.01
CA TRP A 642 12.70 -8.33 -3.50
C TRP A 642 12.37 -9.38 -2.43
N SER A 643 11.18 -9.95 -2.51
CA SER A 643 10.88 -11.24 -1.87
C SER A 643 10.25 -12.26 -2.82
N TRP A 644 9.90 -11.85 -4.04
CA TRP A 644 9.26 -12.67 -5.07
C TRP A 644 10.03 -12.55 -6.39
N LYS A 645 9.96 -13.55 -7.28
CA LYS A 645 10.62 -13.47 -8.60
C LYS A 645 10.06 -12.35 -9.50
N LEU A 646 8.88 -11.83 -9.20
CA LEU A 646 8.27 -10.68 -9.88
C LEU A 646 8.46 -9.37 -9.07
N PRO A 647 8.80 -8.25 -9.73
CA PRO A 647 8.92 -6.96 -9.04
C PRO A 647 7.55 -6.40 -8.63
N SER A 648 7.46 -5.86 -7.42
CA SER A 648 6.29 -5.11 -6.96
C SER A 648 6.41 -3.62 -7.31
N ILE A 649 5.27 -2.97 -7.54
CA ILE A 649 5.18 -1.54 -7.82
C ILE A 649 4.33 -0.85 -6.75
N ASP A 650 4.78 0.30 -6.29
CA ASP A 650 4.01 1.15 -5.38
C ASP A 650 2.77 1.72 -6.10
N VAL A 651 1.67 1.86 -5.36
CA VAL A 651 0.39 2.31 -5.93
C VAL A 651 0.49 3.72 -6.50
N HIS A 652 1.25 4.62 -5.87
CA HIS A 652 1.41 5.98 -6.37
C HIS A 652 2.24 6.00 -7.66
N GLN A 653 3.28 5.17 -7.75
CA GLN A 653 4.08 4.99 -8.96
C GLN A 653 3.24 4.43 -10.11
N LEU A 654 2.44 3.40 -9.84
CA LEU A 654 1.52 2.80 -10.80
C LEU A 654 0.51 3.82 -11.32
N VAL A 655 -0.14 4.57 -10.42
CA VAL A 655 -1.14 5.58 -10.81
C VAL A 655 -0.49 6.69 -11.64
N SER A 656 0.68 7.18 -11.23
CA SER A 656 1.38 8.24 -11.98
C SER A 656 1.78 7.76 -13.39
N ALA A 657 2.39 6.59 -13.49
CA ALA A 657 2.85 6.05 -14.76
C ALA A 657 1.69 5.64 -15.68
N GLY A 658 0.65 4.99 -15.13
CA GLY A 658 -0.56 4.62 -15.85
C GLY A 658 -1.31 5.85 -16.38
N LYS A 659 -1.46 6.90 -15.57
CA LYS A 659 -2.07 8.16 -16.05
C LYS A 659 -1.26 8.79 -17.17
N ASN A 660 0.07 8.85 -17.03
CA ASN A 660 0.93 9.40 -18.08
C ASN A 660 0.81 8.61 -19.39
N TYR A 661 0.80 7.28 -19.32
CA TYR A 661 0.62 6.42 -20.49
C TYR A 661 -0.74 6.66 -21.18
N TRP A 662 -1.85 6.55 -20.45
CA TRP A 662 -3.18 6.71 -21.03
C TRP A 662 -3.43 8.13 -21.55
N SER A 663 -2.88 9.14 -20.89
CA SER A 663 -2.94 10.53 -21.37
C SER A 663 -2.15 10.70 -22.67
N SER A 664 -0.96 10.10 -22.76
CA SER A 664 -0.13 10.13 -23.97
C SER A 664 -0.80 9.38 -25.13
N GLU A 665 -1.43 8.22 -24.88
CA GLU A 665 -2.17 7.49 -25.91
C GLU A 665 -3.41 8.28 -26.35
N LEU A 666 -4.19 8.82 -25.42
CA LEU A 666 -5.37 9.63 -25.74
C LEU A 666 -5.02 10.81 -26.65
N LEU A 667 -3.92 11.53 -26.34
CA LEU A 667 -3.42 12.62 -27.17
C LEU A 667 -2.92 12.11 -28.54
N SER A 668 -2.11 11.05 -28.56
CA SER A 668 -1.54 10.48 -29.79
C SER A 668 -2.62 10.03 -30.78
N VAL A 669 -3.65 9.31 -30.30
CA VAL A 669 -4.76 8.86 -31.14
C VAL A 669 -5.61 10.04 -31.58
N GLY A 670 -5.92 10.96 -30.69
CA GLY A 670 -6.68 12.17 -31.02
C GLY A 670 -6.00 13.01 -32.11
N MET A 671 -4.67 13.17 -32.02
CA MET A 671 -3.88 13.86 -33.04
C MET A 671 -3.90 13.12 -34.38
N LYS A 672 -3.81 11.79 -34.40
CA LYS A 672 -3.94 10.99 -35.64
C LYS A 672 -5.31 11.17 -36.28
N VAL A 673 -6.39 11.16 -35.47
CA VAL A 673 -7.75 11.41 -35.95
C VAL A 673 -7.87 12.81 -36.54
N LEU A 674 -7.33 13.84 -35.88
CA LEU A 674 -7.33 15.23 -36.39
C LEU A 674 -6.60 15.38 -37.72
N TYR A 675 -5.38 14.85 -37.85
CA TYR A 675 -4.63 14.89 -39.11
C TYR A 675 -5.37 14.16 -40.23
N TYR A 676 -6.01 13.04 -39.91
CA TYR A 676 -6.77 12.27 -40.88
C TYR A 676 -8.06 13.01 -41.31
N LEU A 677 -8.80 13.62 -40.38
CA LEU A 677 -9.94 14.47 -40.68
C LEU A 677 -9.55 15.70 -41.52
N GLU A 678 -8.39 16.30 -41.25
CA GLU A 678 -7.87 17.40 -42.06
C GLU A 678 -7.54 16.94 -43.49
N ALA A 679 -6.97 15.74 -43.65
CA ALA A 679 -6.72 15.14 -44.96
C ALA A 679 -8.03 14.88 -45.73
N LEU A 680 -9.06 14.35 -45.06
CA LEU A 680 -10.41 14.17 -45.63
C LEU A 680 -11.01 15.51 -46.05
N ASN A 681 -10.85 16.57 -45.25
CA ASN A 681 -11.36 17.90 -45.58
C ASN A 681 -10.61 18.55 -46.77
N LYS A 682 -9.31 18.30 -46.93
CA LYS A 682 -8.56 18.77 -48.10
C LYS A 682 -9.01 18.05 -49.38
N GLN A 683 -9.27 16.75 -49.31
CA GLN A 683 -9.79 15.99 -50.46
C GLN A 683 -11.25 16.34 -50.79
N SER A 684 -12.04 16.66 -49.78
CA SER A 684 -13.42 17.14 -49.99
C SER A 684 -13.45 18.52 -50.66
N SER A 685 -12.37 19.30 -50.65
CA SER A 685 -12.31 20.54 -51.43
C SER A 685 -12.04 20.30 -52.93
N THR A 686 -11.47 19.14 -53.31
CA THR A 686 -11.00 18.84 -54.67
C THR A 686 -11.96 17.96 -55.48
N ASN A 687 -12.75 17.09 -54.82
CA ASN A 687 -13.63 16.12 -55.50
C ASN A 687 -15.13 16.51 -55.53
N SER A 688 -15.47 17.78 -55.24
CA SER A 688 -16.84 18.34 -55.26
C SER A 688 -17.94 17.62 -54.42
N PRO A 689 -17.71 17.19 -53.17
CA PRO A 689 -18.77 16.83 -52.23
C PRO A 689 -19.59 18.06 -51.80
N SER A 690 -20.79 17.81 -51.28
CA SER A 690 -21.72 18.84 -50.83
C SER A 690 -21.10 19.77 -49.77
N VAL A 691 -21.45 21.06 -49.77
CA VAL A 691 -21.02 22.04 -48.74
C VAL A 691 -21.27 21.51 -47.33
N PHE A 692 -22.36 20.75 -47.16
CA PHE A 692 -22.71 20.03 -45.94
C PHE A 692 -21.61 19.08 -45.44
N SER A 693 -21.00 18.28 -46.33
CA SER A 693 -19.93 17.34 -45.98
C SER A 693 -18.65 18.05 -45.51
N GLN A 694 -18.34 19.21 -46.08
CA GLN A 694 -17.22 20.06 -45.65
C GLN A 694 -17.48 20.65 -44.25
N VAL A 695 -18.68 21.17 -44.02
CA VAL A 695 -19.09 21.70 -42.71
C VAL A 695 -19.06 20.59 -41.65
N LEU A 696 -19.48 19.37 -42.00
CA LEU A 696 -19.43 18.22 -41.10
C LEU A 696 -17.98 17.81 -40.74
N CYS A 697 -17.05 17.84 -41.69
CA CYS A 697 -15.63 17.59 -41.37
C CYS A 697 -15.02 18.65 -40.48
N LEU A 698 -15.26 19.94 -40.80
CA LEU A 698 -14.77 21.06 -40.01
C LEU A 698 -15.32 21.02 -38.58
N ASN A 699 -16.58 20.61 -38.43
CA ASN A 699 -17.17 20.28 -37.15
C ASN A 699 -16.34 19.22 -36.42
N CYS A 700 -16.20 18.03 -37.00
CA CYS A 700 -15.52 16.92 -36.38
C CYS A 700 -14.09 17.28 -35.92
N ILE A 701 -13.37 18.07 -36.72
CA ILE A 701 -12.05 18.61 -36.35
C ILE A 701 -12.15 19.49 -35.10
N ASN A 702 -13.13 20.40 -35.05
CA ASN A 702 -13.30 21.32 -33.93
C ASN A 702 -13.66 20.59 -32.63
N GLU A 703 -14.56 19.61 -32.68
CA GLU A 703 -14.97 18.80 -31.52
C GLU A 703 -13.80 18.02 -30.92
N VAL A 704 -13.06 17.28 -31.76
CA VAL A 704 -11.91 16.50 -31.30
C VAL A 704 -10.81 17.41 -30.77
N ALA A 705 -10.50 18.52 -31.46
CA ALA A 705 -9.45 19.44 -31.03
C ALA A 705 -9.79 20.15 -29.71
N LYS A 706 -11.05 20.55 -29.51
CA LYS A 706 -11.49 21.17 -28.25
C LYS A 706 -11.49 20.20 -27.09
N PHE A 707 -11.96 18.98 -27.29
CA PHE A 707 -11.87 17.96 -26.25
C PHE A 707 -10.42 17.80 -25.78
N LEU A 708 -9.48 17.69 -26.72
CA LEU A 708 -8.05 17.56 -26.38
C LEU A 708 -7.51 18.82 -25.68
N LEU A 709 -7.92 20.03 -26.07
CA LEU A 709 -7.50 21.29 -25.42
C LEU A 709 -8.06 21.49 -24.01
N SER A 710 -9.31 21.10 -23.80
CA SER A 710 -10.05 21.35 -22.55
C SER A 710 -9.96 20.21 -21.55
N SER A 711 -9.43 19.05 -21.95
CA SER A 711 -9.38 17.86 -21.11
C SER A 711 -8.43 18.04 -19.92
N LYS A 712 -8.99 17.95 -18.71
CA LYS A 712 -8.24 17.89 -17.44
C LYS A 712 -7.30 16.68 -17.33
N HIS A 713 -7.44 15.70 -18.22
CA HIS A 713 -6.69 14.44 -18.20
C HIS A 713 -5.40 14.50 -19.02
N LEU A 714 -5.18 15.55 -19.81
CA LEU A 714 -4.03 15.64 -20.71
C LEU A 714 -2.97 16.60 -20.16
N ASN A 715 -1.72 16.14 -20.16
CA ASN A 715 -0.56 16.99 -19.91
C ASN A 715 -0.06 17.52 -21.27
N LEU A 716 -0.66 18.60 -21.75
CA LEU A 716 -0.30 19.19 -23.04
C LEU A 716 1.04 19.93 -22.93
N SER A 717 1.95 19.68 -23.87
CA SER A 717 3.10 20.57 -24.07
C SER A 717 2.62 21.88 -24.69
N HIS A 718 3.41 22.95 -24.55
CA HIS A 718 3.11 24.23 -25.22
C HIS A 718 2.95 24.04 -26.73
N HIS A 719 3.75 23.16 -27.33
CA HIS A 719 3.69 22.88 -28.77
C HIS A 719 2.38 22.18 -29.17
N ASP A 720 1.93 21.18 -28.41
CA ASP A 720 0.69 20.45 -28.69
C ASP A 720 -0.53 21.37 -28.55
N ALA A 721 -0.55 22.21 -27.51
CA ALA A 721 -1.60 23.20 -27.31
C ALA A 721 -1.66 24.21 -28.48
N GLU A 722 -0.53 24.64 -28.99
CA GLU A 722 -0.46 25.54 -30.15
C GLU A 722 -1.00 24.87 -31.43
N ILE A 723 -0.67 23.60 -31.68
CA ILE A 723 -1.17 22.85 -32.83
C ILE A 723 -2.68 22.65 -32.73
N LEU A 724 -3.17 22.21 -31.57
CA LEU A 724 -4.61 22.01 -31.36
C LEU A 724 -5.38 23.32 -31.50
N GLN A 725 -4.83 24.43 -31.00
CA GLN A 725 -5.41 25.75 -31.16
C GLN A 725 -5.46 26.16 -32.65
N LYS A 726 -4.42 25.85 -33.44
CA LYS A 726 -4.44 26.05 -34.91
C LYS A 726 -5.55 25.24 -35.60
N PHE A 727 -5.83 24.02 -35.14
CA PHE A 727 -6.96 23.23 -35.66
C PHE A 727 -8.30 23.91 -35.37
N VAL A 728 -8.53 24.34 -34.12
CA VAL A 728 -9.74 25.09 -33.73
C VAL A 728 -9.88 26.38 -34.54
N ASP A 729 -8.79 27.14 -34.69
CA ASP A 729 -8.77 28.41 -35.41
C ASP A 729 -9.08 28.23 -36.90
N ARG A 730 -8.47 27.24 -37.56
CA ARG A 730 -8.79 26.90 -38.95
C ARG A 730 -10.22 26.42 -39.12
N SER A 731 -10.69 25.54 -38.23
CA SER A 731 -12.06 25.02 -38.34
C SER A 731 -13.09 26.14 -38.19
N THR A 732 -12.86 27.09 -37.28
CA THR A 732 -13.78 28.23 -37.04
C THR A 732 -13.77 29.26 -38.16
N GLU A 733 -12.61 29.53 -38.77
CA GLU A 733 -12.49 30.48 -39.88
C GLU A 733 -13.22 30.00 -41.14
N HIS A 734 -13.03 28.73 -41.53
CA HIS A 734 -13.68 28.18 -42.72
C HIS A 734 -15.17 27.85 -42.51
N PHE A 735 -15.64 27.82 -41.26
CA PHE A 735 -17.03 27.52 -40.92
C PHE A 735 -17.99 28.63 -41.37
N PHE A 736 -17.64 29.91 -41.18
CA PHE A 736 -18.50 31.05 -41.52
C PHE A 736 -18.81 31.12 -43.02
N ASP A 737 -17.77 31.01 -43.86
CA ASP A 737 -17.90 31.08 -45.31
C ASP A 737 -18.70 29.90 -45.89
N SER A 738 -18.65 28.75 -45.22
CA SER A 738 -19.36 27.54 -45.64
C SER A 738 -20.86 27.55 -45.27
N ILE A 739 -21.24 28.23 -44.18
CA ILE A 739 -22.63 28.27 -43.67
C ILE A 739 -23.45 29.40 -44.25
N PHE A 740 -22.80 30.52 -44.56
CA PHE A 740 -23.44 31.68 -45.20
C PHE A 740 -22.95 31.83 -46.64
N PRO A 741 -23.20 30.84 -47.53
CA PRO A 741 -22.72 30.91 -48.89
C PRO A 741 -23.36 32.06 -49.66
N LEU A 742 -22.64 32.51 -50.70
CA LEU A 742 -23.10 33.55 -51.60
C LEU A 742 -24.36 33.14 -52.37
N ASP A 743 -24.48 31.87 -52.71
CA ASP A 743 -25.68 31.27 -53.28
C ASP A 743 -26.53 30.60 -52.18
N ARG A 744 -27.72 31.13 -51.91
CA ARG A 744 -28.62 30.60 -50.87
C ARG A 744 -29.30 29.30 -51.24
N ARG A 745 -29.19 28.82 -52.49
CA ARG A 745 -29.71 27.51 -52.88
C ARG A 745 -29.08 26.37 -52.08
N GLU A 746 -27.81 26.50 -51.72
CA GLU A 746 -27.12 25.54 -50.83
C GLU A 746 -27.68 25.57 -49.40
N SER A 747 -28.00 26.75 -48.88
CA SER A 747 -28.60 26.91 -47.54
C SER A 747 -30.03 26.34 -47.44
N LEU A 748 -30.70 26.11 -48.57
CA LEU A 748 -32.05 25.56 -48.67
C LEU A 748 -32.09 24.03 -48.71
N LYS A 749 -30.95 23.35 -48.81
CA LYS A 749 -30.90 21.89 -48.76
C LYS A 749 -31.32 21.40 -47.37
N MET A 750 -32.09 20.32 -47.34
CA MET A 750 -32.68 19.79 -46.09
C MET A 750 -31.63 19.53 -45.01
N ASN A 751 -30.48 18.99 -45.40
CA ASN A 751 -29.35 18.70 -44.53
C ASN A 751 -28.68 19.95 -43.91
N MET A 752 -28.66 21.08 -44.61
CA MET A 752 -28.20 22.36 -44.06
C MET A 752 -29.22 22.96 -43.09
N ILE A 753 -30.52 22.77 -43.35
CA ILE A 753 -31.60 23.22 -42.47
C ILE A 753 -31.61 22.41 -41.17
N THR A 754 -31.48 21.08 -41.25
CA THR A 754 -31.39 20.22 -40.06
C THR A 754 -30.13 20.54 -39.24
N LEU A 755 -28.98 20.76 -39.90
CA LEU A 755 -27.75 21.19 -39.22
C LEU A 755 -27.95 22.46 -38.40
N LYS A 756 -28.54 23.51 -38.99
CA LYS A 756 -28.82 24.78 -38.30
C LYS A 756 -29.73 24.64 -37.07
N GLY A 757 -30.58 23.61 -37.05
CA GLY A 757 -31.45 23.28 -35.93
C GLY A 757 -30.75 22.59 -34.75
N THR A 758 -29.54 22.04 -34.94
CA THR A 758 -28.81 21.31 -33.90
C THR A 758 -28.26 22.25 -32.82
N GLU A 759 -28.21 21.77 -31.57
CA GLU A 759 -27.51 22.47 -30.48
C GLU A 759 -26.02 22.63 -30.78
N PHE A 760 -25.46 21.62 -31.41
CA PHE A 760 -24.10 21.59 -31.93
C PHE A 760 -23.77 22.81 -32.83
N TYR A 761 -24.59 23.09 -33.85
CA TYR A 761 -24.39 24.25 -34.74
C TYR A 761 -24.41 25.56 -33.96
N ARG A 762 -25.34 25.68 -32.99
CA ARG A 762 -25.42 26.86 -32.13
C ARG A 762 -24.12 27.06 -31.36
N ASN A 763 -23.55 26.00 -30.76
CA ASN A 763 -22.32 26.09 -29.98
C ASN A 763 -21.12 26.59 -30.81
N ILE A 764 -20.90 26.08 -32.02
CA ILE A 764 -19.82 26.60 -32.88
C ILE A 764 -20.06 28.07 -33.24
N ILE A 765 -21.30 28.44 -33.59
CA ILE A 765 -21.59 29.84 -33.91
C ILE A 765 -21.30 30.76 -32.70
N LYS A 766 -21.62 30.35 -31.47
CA LYS A 766 -21.25 31.12 -30.26
C LYS A 766 -19.76 31.36 -30.17
N GLU A 767 -18.95 30.35 -30.49
CA GLU A 767 -17.49 30.46 -30.43
C GLU A 767 -16.92 31.34 -31.52
N VAL A 768 -17.41 31.21 -32.75
CA VAL A 768 -17.01 32.09 -33.86
C VAL A 768 -17.34 33.54 -33.48
N ILE A 769 -18.53 33.80 -32.91
CA ILE A 769 -18.90 35.10 -32.35
C ILE A 769 -17.88 35.53 -31.28
N PHE A 770 -17.61 34.71 -30.26
CA PHE A 770 -16.67 35.05 -29.19
C PHE A 770 -15.24 35.30 -29.68
N LYS A 771 -14.79 34.61 -30.74
CA LYS A 771 -13.50 34.88 -31.40
C LYS A 771 -13.49 36.26 -32.03
N HIS A 772 -14.57 36.66 -32.73
CA HIS A 772 -14.68 38.01 -33.28
C HIS A 772 -14.74 39.11 -32.21
N LEU A 773 -15.29 38.83 -31.02
CA LEU A 773 -15.35 39.79 -29.90
C LEU A 773 -13.99 40.08 -29.25
N LYS A 774 -12.96 39.25 -29.48
CA LYS A 774 -11.61 39.49 -28.93
C LYS A 774 -10.92 40.71 -29.58
N ASP A 775 -11.29 41.02 -30.81
CA ASP A 775 -10.72 42.14 -31.56
C ASP A 775 -11.63 43.38 -31.49
N SER A 776 -11.13 44.55 -31.89
CA SER A 776 -11.92 45.79 -31.92
C SER A 776 -13.15 45.70 -32.86
N PRO A 777 -14.29 46.34 -32.51
CA PRO A 777 -15.51 46.33 -33.30
C PRO A 777 -15.35 47.10 -34.61
N SER A 778 -15.17 46.37 -35.72
CA SER A 778 -15.24 46.90 -37.08
C SER A 778 -16.60 46.60 -37.69
N TYR A 779 -17.08 47.46 -38.61
CA TYR A 779 -18.38 47.25 -39.26
C TYR A 779 -18.49 45.90 -39.98
N GLY A 780 -17.38 45.36 -40.50
CA GLY A 780 -17.31 44.01 -41.04
C GLY A 780 -17.61 42.94 -39.99
N ARG A 781 -16.94 42.99 -38.84
CA ARG A 781 -17.16 42.02 -37.74
C ARG A 781 -18.54 42.18 -37.12
N ILE A 782 -19.01 43.40 -36.90
CA ILE A 782 -20.36 43.69 -36.39
C ILE A 782 -21.41 43.08 -37.34
N GLY A 783 -21.24 43.30 -38.65
CA GLY A 783 -22.09 42.71 -39.69
C GLY A 783 -22.11 41.18 -39.65
N SER A 784 -20.94 40.54 -39.57
CA SER A 784 -20.83 39.08 -39.48
C SER A 784 -21.49 38.53 -38.21
N VAL A 785 -21.26 39.16 -37.04
CA VAL A 785 -21.89 38.79 -35.77
C VAL A 785 -23.41 38.89 -35.86
N MET A 786 -23.93 39.97 -36.45
CA MET A 786 -25.36 40.15 -36.61
C MET A 786 -25.99 39.14 -37.57
N VAL A 787 -25.31 38.82 -38.69
CA VAL A 787 -25.75 37.77 -39.62
C VAL A 787 -25.78 36.41 -38.93
N MET A 788 -24.75 36.07 -38.13
CA MET A 788 -24.69 34.83 -37.38
C MET A 788 -25.81 34.71 -36.34
N ILE A 789 -26.07 35.77 -35.58
CA ILE A 789 -27.15 35.80 -34.59
C ILE A 789 -28.51 35.61 -35.27
N LEU A 790 -28.79 36.39 -36.32
CA LEU A 790 -30.09 36.33 -37.01
C LEU A 790 -30.26 35.11 -37.92
N GLY A 791 -29.17 34.42 -38.27
CA GLY A 791 -29.17 33.22 -39.12
C GLY A 791 -29.03 31.91 -38.34
N SER A 792 -29.01 31.98 -37.02
CA SER A 792 -28.89 30.83 -36.13
C SER A 792 -30.08 30.77 -35.18
N GLY A 793 -30.36 29.58 -34.60
CA GLY A 793 -31.35 29.45 -33.53
C GLY A 793 -30.95 30.20 -32.25
N LYS A 794 -31.75 30.13 -31.18
CA LYS A 794 -31.48 30.94 -29.97
C LYS A 794 -30.14 30.56 -29.34
N LEU A 795 -29.23 31.54 -29.28
CA LEU A 795 -27.86 31.36 -28.78
C LEU A 795 -27.72 31.55 -27.26
N GLY A 796 -28.81 31.81 -26.52
CA GLY A 796 -28.78 32.10 -25.08
C GLY A 796 -28.43 33.56 -24.76
N ASN A 797 -28.88 34.06 -23.61
CA ASN A 797 -28.73 35.47 -23.22
C ASN A 797 -27.27 35.88 -22.98
N ASP A 798 -26.42 34.92 -22.61
CA ASP A 798 -24.99 35.11 -22.37
C ASP A 798 -24.24 35.67 -23.59
N VAL A 799 -24.65 35.24 -24.79
CA VAL A 799 -24.06 35.71 -26.05
C VAL A 799 -24.42 37.17 -26.29
N TYR A 800 -25.70 37.53 -26.14
CA TYR A 800 -26.16 38.90 -26.34
C TYR A 800 -25.54 39.87 -25.32
N GLU A 801 -25.40 39.46 -24.06
CA GLU A 801 -24.77 40.26 -23.02
C GLU A 801 -23.28 40.50 -23.32
N ARG A 802 -22.54 39.47 -23.74
CA ARG A 802 -21.12 39.61 -24.14
C ARG A 802 -20.96 40.49 -25.37
N VAL A 803 -21.83 40.37 -26.36
CA VAL A 803 -21.82 41.23 -27.56
C VAL A 803 -22.16 42.68 -27.19
N ALA A 804 -23.09 42.93 -26.27
CA ALA A 804 -23.38 44.28 -25.78
C ALA A 804 -22.18 44.91 -25.05
N LYS A 805 -21.46 44.12 -24.24
CA LYS A 805 -20.21 44.53 -23.55
C LYS A 805 -19.05 44.81 -24.50
N TRP A 806 -19.09 44.34 -25.74
CA TRP A 806 -18.05 44.55 -26.75
C TRP A 806 -17.98 46.01 -27.25
N PHE A 807 -19.05 46.78 -27.05
CA PHE A 807 -19.11 48.18 -27.48
C PHE A 807 -18.88 49.14 -26.31
N ASP A 808 -17.95 50.08 -26.48
CA ASP A 808 -17.70 51.16 -25.53
C ASP A 808 -18.81 52.24 -25.61
N GLY A 809 -19.24 52.75 -24.45
CA GLY A 809 -20.26 53.82 -24.36
C GLY A 809 -21.68 53.38 -24.73
N ASN A 810 -22.51 54.33 -25.20
CA ASN A 810 -23.87 54.10 -25.70
C ASN A 810 -23.86 54.13 -27.23
N SER A 811 -23.37 53.06 -27.86
CA SER A 811 -23.45 52.92 -29.32
C SER A 811 -24.84 52.45 -29.75
N LEU A 812 -25.27 52.81 -30.97
CA LEU A 812 -26.54 52.35 -31.55
C LEU A 812 -26.61 50.82 -31.66
N TRP A 813 -25.46 50.17 -31.85
CA TRP A 813 -25.33 48.72 -31.88
C TRP A 813 -25.49 48.09 -30.50
N LYS A 814 -24.96 48.73 -29.45
CA LYS A 814 -25.14 48.27 -28.06
C LYS A 814 -26.61 48.32 -27.65
N GLU A 815 -27.29 49.45 -27.90
CA GLU A 815 -28.71 49.61 -27.60
C GLU A 815 -29.57 48.57 -28.33
N LEU A 816 -29.19 48.21 -29.56
CA LEU A 816 -29.84 47.15 -30.33
C LEU A 816 -29.63 45.78 -29.68
N PHE A 817 -28.40 45.38 -29.35
CA PHE A 817 -28.11 44.07 -28.75
C PHE A 817 -28.72 43.91 -27.35
N GLU A 818 -28.71 44.97 -26.53
CA GLU A 818 -29.41 45.01 -25.24
C GLU A 818 -30.92 44.80 -25.43
N SER A 819 -31.52 45.45 -26.43
CA SER A 819 -32.95 45.28 -26.73
C SER A 819 -33.31 43.86 -27.20
N LEU A 820 -32.40 43.20 -27.94
CA LEU A 820 -32.57 41.81 -28.38
C LEU A 820 -32.48 40.81 -27.22
N SER A 821 -31.65 41.09 -26.19
CA SER A 821 -31.53 40.24 -24.99
C SER A 821 -32.80 40.23 -24.12
N TRP A 822 -33.51 41.37 -24.01
CA TRP A 822 -34.63 41.52 -23.08
C TRP A 822 -35.87 40.70 -23.47
N ASN A 823 -36.10 40.53 -24.78
CA ASN A 823 -37.23 39.75 -25.31
C ASN A 823 -37.12 38.23 -25.06
N MET A 824 -35.95 37.72 -24.68
CA MET A 824 -35.72 36.29 -24.50
C MET A 824 -35.86 35.83 -23.03
N GLY A 825 -35.84 36.75 -22.06
CA GLY A 825 -35.86 36.45 -20.62
C GLY A 825 -37.25 36.36 -19.96
N SER A 826 -38.32 36.83 -20.59
CA SER A 826 -39.65 36.87 -19.95
C SER A 826 -40.45 35.58 -20.14
N LYS A 827 -40.06 34.51 -19.44
CA LYS A 827 -40.98 33.39 -19.12
C LYS A 827 -41.40 33.36 -17.64
N SER A 828 -40.90 34.27 -16.79
CA SER A 828 -41.09 34.19 -15.32
C SER A 828 -41.92 35.31 -14.67
N CYS A 829 -42.54 36.23 -15.42
CA CYS A 829 -43.38 37.28 -14.82
C CYS A 829 -44.84 37.16 -15.27
N GLN A 830 -45.51 36.08 -14.84
CA GLN A 830 -46.98 36.08 -14.70
C GLN A 830 -47.31 36.51 -13.27
N GLY A 831 -47.25 37.81 -13.04
CA GLY A 831 -47.57 38.40 -11.75
C GLY A 831 -47.48 39.91 -11.82
N SER A 832 -48.63 40.55 -12.03
CA SER A 832 -48.89 41.98 -11.78
C SER A 832 -48.03 43.02 -12.52
N ALA A 833 -48.46 43.39 -13.75
CA ALA A 833 -48.52 44.78 -14.22
C ALA A 833 -49.28 44.82 -15.57
N SER A 834 -50.10 45.85 -15.77
CA SER A 834 -50.99 46.07 -16.92
C SER A 834 -50.36 45.84 -18.30
N CYS A 835 -51.11 45.15 -19.15
CA CYS A 835 -50.85 44.74 -20.53
C CYS A 835 -50.83 45.89 -21.59
N HIS A 836 -50.23 47.05 -21.28
CA HIS A 836 -50.13 48.18 -22.23
C HIS A 836 -48.71 48.48 -22.75
N ASN A 837 -47.64 47.88 -22.21
CA ASN A 837 -46.25 48.24 -22.56
C ASN A 837 -45.57 47.31 -23.61
N PHE A 838 -46.24 46.27 -24.09
CA PHE A 838 -45.62 45.28 -24.99
C PHE A 838 -45.50 45.77 -26.45
N ASP A 839 -46.42 46.63 -26.91
CA ASP A 839 -46.41 47.14 -28.29
C ASP A 839 -45.41 48.30 -28.47
N GLU A 840 -45.25 49.19 -27.47
CA GLU A 840 -44.20 50.23 -27.47
C GLU A 840 -42.77 49.63 -27.52
N LEU A 841 -42.56 48.49 -26.86
CA LEU A 841 -41.25 47.81 -26.86
C LEU A 841 -40.87 47.25 -28.25
N LYS A 842 -41.85 46.67 -28.98
CA LYS A 842 -41.65 46.10 -30.32
C LYS A 842 -41.35 47.18 -31.37
N GLU A 843 -42.07 48.30 -31.32
CA GLU A 843 -41.82 49.46 -32.18
C GLU A 843 -40.41 50.05 -31.93
N SER A 844 -39.93 50.02 -30.67
CA SER A 844 -38.57 50.49 -30.34
C SER A 844 -37.46 49.62 -30.96
N HIS A 845 -37.65 48.30 -31.12
CA HIS A 845 -36.61 47.40 -31.62
C HIS A 845 -36.38 47.54 -33.13
N ILE A 846 -37.46 47.67 -33.89
CA ILE A 846 -37.39 47.92 -35.35
C ILE A 846 -36.70 49.25 -35.60
N GLN A 847 -37.04 50.28 -34.81
CA GLN A 847 -36.43 51.60 -34.91
C GLN A 847 -34.94 51.59 -34.54
N LYS A 848 -34.54 50.85 -33.48
CA LYS A 848 -33.13 50.65 -33.11
C LYS A 848 -32.34 49.92 -34.19
N PHE A 849 -32.92 48.86 -34.78
CA PHE A 849 -32.25 48.12 -35.86
C PHE A 849 -32.09 48.96 -37.13
N TYR A 850 -33.11 49.73 -37.48
CA TYR A 850 -33.05 50.71 -38.56
C TYR A 850 -31.93 51.72 -38.33
N LYS A 851 -31.86 52.38 -37.16
CA LYS A 851 -30.81 53.35 -36.82
C LYS A 851 -29.41 52.74 -36.92
N ALA A 852 -29.24 51.51 -36.46
CA ALA A 852 -27.97 50.79 -36.57
C ALA A 852 -27.56 50.54 -38.04
N LEU A 853 -28.50 50.17 -38.91
CA LEU A 853 -28.22 49.98 -40.34
C LEU A 853 -27.91 51.29 -41.07
N VAL A 854 -28.54 52.40 -40.68
CA VAL A 854 -28.20 53.74 -41.18
C VAL A 854 -26.78 54.13 -40.78
N ASP A 855 -26.37 53.83 -39.54
CA ASP A 855 -24.99 54.06 -39.06
C ASP A 855 -23.95 53.28 -39.88
N ILE A 856 -24.19 51.98 -40.13
CA ILE A 856 -23.33 51.20 -41.05
C ILE A 856 -23.29 51.85 -42.42
N TYR A 857 -24.45 52.15 -43.03
CA TYR A 857 -24.51 52.63 -44.41
C TYR A 857 -23.88 54.02 -44.60
N GLY A 858 -23.99 54.89 -43.59
CA GLY A 858 -23.37 56.22 -43.57
C GLY A 858 -21.86 56.20 -43.33
N ALA A 859 -21.29 55.07 -42.86
CA ALA A 859 -19.87 54.94 -42.63
C ALA A 859 -19.08 54.77 -43.94
N ASN A 860 -17.83 55.23 -43.93
CA ASN A 860 -16.96 55.15 -45.10
C ASN A 860 -16.55 53.68 -45.38
N TRP A 861 -17.25 53.04 -46.32
CA TRP A 861 -16.98 51.68 -46.78
C TRP A 861 -15.57 51.47 -47.36
N ARG A 862 -14.84 52.56 -47.67
CA ARG A 862 -13.46 52.48 -48.14
C ARG A 862 -12.44 52.17 -47.03
N LYS A 863 -12.83 52.19 -45.75
CA LYS A 863 -11.97 51.73 -44.63
C LYS A 863 -11.74 50.21 -44.65
N VAL A 864 -10.71 49.75 -43.94
CA VAL A 864 -10.37 48.31 -43.81
C VAL A 864 -11.40 47.63 -42.90
N HIS A 865 -11.85 46.41 -43.27
CA HIS A 865 -12.86 45.60 -42.56
C HIS A 865 -14.29 46.19 -42.52
N TYR A 866 -14.83 46.57 -43.67
CA TYR A 866 -16.24 46.92 -43.84
C TYR A 866 -17.12 45.69 -44.12
N ILE A 867 -18.45 45.79 -43.92
CA ILE A 867 -19.41 44.70 -44.17
C ILE A 867 -19.46 44.30 -45.64
N THR A 868 -19.67 43.01 -45.95
CA THR A 868 -19.86 42.58 -47.34
C THR A 868 -21.23 43.01 -47.87
N PRO A 869 -21.38 43.28 -49.18
CA PRO A 869 -22.67 43.60 -49.77
C PRO A 869 -23.73 42.52 -49.52
N ALA A 870 -23.36 41.24 -49.60
CA ALA A 870 -24.28 40.13 -49.36
C ALA A 870 -24.78 40.06 -47.90
N SER A 871 -23.89 40.30 -46.93
CA SER A 871 -24.24 40.37 -45.50
C SER A 871 -25.11 41.59 -45.20
N PHE A 872 -24.83 42.74 -45.80
CA PHE A 872 -25.65 43.94 -45.62
C PHE A 872 -27.07 43.74 -46.18
N LEU A 873 -27.19 43.18 -47.40
CA LEU A 873 -28.50 42.88 -47.98
C LEU A 873 -29.28 41.84 -47.17
N TYR A 874 -28.60 40.87 -46.55
CA TYR A 874 -29.25 39.96 -45.60
C TYR A 874 -29.87 40.71 -44.41
N LEU A 875 -29.18 41.70 -43.84
CA LEU A 875 -29.74 42.51 -42.75
C LEU A 875 -30.93 43.37 -43.21
N ILE A 876 -30.90 43.89 -44.44
CA ILE A 876 -32.02 44.63 -45.05
C ILE A 876 -33.24 43.71 -45.24
N GLU A 877 -33.05 42.49 -45.75
CA GLU A 877 -34.12 41.50 -45.87
C GLU A 877 -34.71 41.13 -44.50
N ARG A 878 -33.87 41.02 -43.46
CA ARG A 878 -34.32 40.78 -42.09
C ARG A 878 -35.17 41.95 -41.59
N LEU A 879 -34.72 43.18 -41.76
CA LEU A 879 -35.49 44.38 -41.41
C LEU A 879 -36.85 44.39 -42.14
N LEU A 880 -36.86 44.04 -43.43
CA LEU A 880 -38.08 43.94 -44.21
C LEU A 880 -39.06 42.91 -43.62
N ILE A 881 -38.58 41.72 -43.24
CA ILE A 881 -39.40 40.70 -42.56
C ILE A 881 -39.93 41.23 -41.22
N LEU A 882 -39.10 41.91 -40.41
CA LEU A 882 -39.54 42.47 -39.13
C LEU A 882 -40.67 43.49 -39.32
N LEU A 883 -40.59 44.34 -40.35
CA LEU A 883 -41.63 45.31 -40.71
C LEU A 883 -42.89 44.62 -41.21
N SER A 884 -42.77 43.60 -42.05
CA SER A 884 -43.92 42.88 -42.61
C SER A 884 -44.79 42.25 -41.53
N ARG A 885 -44.19 41.81 -40.42
CA ARG A 885 -44.92 41.23 -39.28
C ARG A 885 -45.96 42.16 -38.68
N LEU A 886 -45.77 43.47 -38.79
CA LEU A 886 -46.74 44.46 -38.32
C LEU A 886 -48.04 44.46 -39.14
N ASN A 887 -48.02 43.94 -40.38
CA ASN A 887 -49.21 43.82 -41.23
C ASN A 887 -50.08 42.57 -40.91
N GLY A 888 -49.63 41.69 -40.01
CA GLY A 888 -50.30 40.42 -39.71
C GLY A 888 -50.05 39.28 -40.72
N TYR A 889 -49.28 39.52 -41.79
CA TYR A 889 -48.81 38.51 -42.75
C TYR A 889 -47.43 38.88 -43.30
N ILE A 890 -46.67 37.90 -43.78
CA ILE A 890 -45.33 38.11 -44.34
C ILE A 890 -45.24 37.52 -45.75
N PHE A 891 -44.93 38.35 -46.75
CA PHE A 891 -44.38 37.87 -48.02
C PHE A 891 -42.86 37.86 -47.97
N THR A 892 -42.25 36.71 -48.18
CA THR A 892 -40.79 36.58 -48.17
C THR A 892 -40.34 35.42 -49.07
N THR A 893 -39.04 35.24 -49.26
CA THR A 893 -38.53 34.05 -49.96
C THR A 893 -38.39 32.86 -49.02
N LYS A 894 -38.44 31.63 -49.53
CA LYS A 894 -38.26 30.41 -48.75
C LYS A 894 -36.99 30.42 -47.91
N SER A 895 -35.86 30.85 -48.46
CA SER A 895 -34.58 30.89 -47.71
C SER A 895 -34.64 31.89 -46.55
N SER A 896 -35.16 33.09 -46.81
CA SER A 896 -35.30 34.10 -45.76
C SER A 896 -36.34 33.70 -44.71
N PHE A 897 -37.42 33.01 -45.10
CA PHE A 897 -38.41 32.47 -44.17
C PHE A 897 -37.81 31.41 -43.24
N VAL A 898 -37.11 30.41 -43.79
CA VAL A 898 -36.53 29.30 -43.01
C VAL A 898 -35.55 29.81 -41.95
N ASP A 899 -34.60 30.67 -42.34
CA ASP A 899 -33.66 31.25 -41.39
C ASP A 899 -34.35 32.12 -40.32
N TRP A 900 -35.40 32.87 -40.69
CA TRP A 900 -36.19 33.65 -39.73
C TRP A 900 -36.92 32.74 -38.74
N PHE A 901 -37.51 31.66 -39.25
CA PHE A 901 -38.23 30.67 -38.46
C PHE A 901 -37.30 29.94 -37.48
N ILE A 902 -36.09 29.57 -37.92
CA ILE A 902 -35.03 29.00 -37.08
C ILE A 902 -34.64 29.97 -35.97
N TYR A 903 -34.43 31.25 -36.29
CA TYR A 903 -34.10 32.28 -35.29
C TYR A 903 -35.18 32.44 -34.22
N GLN A 904 -36.46 32.27 -34.57
CA GLN A 904 -37.57 32.35 -33.61
C GLN A 904 -37.87 31.02 -32.89
N GLU A 905 -37.23 29.91 -33.24
CA GLU A 905 -37.51 28.56 -32.73
C GLU A 905 -39.00 28.18 -32.77
N GLY A 906 -39.73 28.64 -33.80
CA GLY A 906 -41.17 28.38 -33.91
C GLY A 906 -42.03 28.99 -32.79
N SER A 907 -41.50 29.84 -31.90
CA SER A 907 -42.34 30.56 -30.93
C SER A 907 -42.94 31.79 -31.59
N THR A 908 -44.07 31.61 -32.28
CA THR A 908 -44.98 32.69 -32.59
C THR A 908 -45.72 33.06 -31.32
N ASN A 909 -45.41 34.21 -30.71
CA ASN A 909 -46.40 34.87 -29.86
C ASN A 909 -47.36 35.58 -30.81
N PRO A 910 -48.56 35.04 -31.07
CA PRO A 910 -49.50 35.63 -32.00
C PRO A 910 -50.29 36.66 -31.21
N THR A 911 -49.70 37.84 -31.04
CA THR A 911 -50.44 39.00 -30.53
C THR A 911 -49.86 40.23 -31.21
N CYS A 912 -50.36 40.47 -32.42
CA CYS A 912 -50.39 41.80 -32.99
C CYS A 912 -51.80 42.01 -33.55
N SER A 913 -52.72 42.37 -32.65
CA SER A 913 -54.03 42.89 -32.99
C SER A 913 -54.01 44.40 -32.74
N SER A 914 -53.26 45.14 -33.53
CA SER A 914 -53.42 46.60 -33.62
C SER A 914 -53.28 47.03 -35.07
N SER A 915 -54.34 47.66 -35.58
CA SER A 915 -54.43 48.22 -36.93
C SER A 915 -53.69 49.56 -37.00
N THR A 916 -52.38 49.58 -36.75
CA THR A 916 -51.54 50.74 -37.05
C THR A 916 -51.20 50.73 -38.53
N ASP A 917 -51.45 51.85 -39.23
CA ASP A 917 -51.08 52.02 -40.62
C ASP A 917 -49.54 52.07 -40.71
N VAL A 918 -48.90 50.92 -40.93
CA VAL A 918 -47.43 50.73 -40.88
C VAL A 918 -46.69 51.74 -41.76
N LYS A 919 -47.33 52.21 -42.84
CA LYS A 919 -46.81 53.27 -43.71
C LYS A 919 -46.65 54.62 -43.02
N GLN A 920 -47.56 54.99 -42.12
CA GLN A 920 -47.48 56.25 -41.38
C GLN A 920 -46.39 56.21 -40.30
N SER A 921 -46.27 55.10 -39.57
CA SER A 921 -45.29 54.98 -38.48
C SER A 921 -43.86 54.68 -38.93
N PHE A 922 -43.67 53.98 -40.06
CA PHE A 922 -42.35 53.53 -40.54
C PHE A 922 -41.99 53.98 -41.96
N GLY A 923 -42.66 55.03 -42.48
CA GLY A 923 -42.42 55.56 -43.83
C GLY A 923 -40.94 55.86 -44.12
N GLY A 924 -40.21 56.45 -43.16
CA GLY A 924 -38.78 56.72 -43.31
C GLY A 924 -37.90 55.47 -43.42
N VAL A 925 -38.32 54.34 -42.84
CA VAL A 925 -37.60 53.06 -42.95
C VAL A 925 -37.81 52.44 -44.34
N LEU A 926 -39.03 52.51 -44.86
CA LEU A 926 -39.36 52.04 -46.21
C LEU A 926 -38.65 52.87 -47.28
N GLU A 927 -38.57 54.19 -47.09
CA GLU A 927 -37.82 55.10 -47.96
C GLU A 927 -36.31 54.81 -47.93
N PHE A 928 -35.75 54.53 -46.75
CA PHE A 928 -34.35 54.11 -46.63
C PHE A 928 -34.05 52.83 -47.41
N ILE A 929 -34.87 51.77 -47.25
CA ILE A 929 -34.70 50.51 -48.00
C ILE A 929 -34.78 50.77 -49.51
N GLY A 930 -35.78 51.56 -49.95
CA GLY A 930 -35.92 51.94 -51.36
C GLY A 930 -34.70 52.72 -51.89
N THR A 931 -34.15 53.63 -51.09
CA THR A 931 -32.97 54.44 -51.45
C THR A 931 -31.72 53.58 -51.54
N VAL A 932 -31.48 52.71 -50.56
CA VAL A 932 -30.36 51.75 -50.56
C VAL A 932 -30.41 50.91 -51.83
N VAL A 933 -31.58 50.34 -52.15
CA VAL A 933 -31.70 49.49 -53.34
C VAL A 933 -31.44 50.26 -54.63
N ARG A 934 -31.98 51.48 -54.77
CA ARG A 934 -31.71 52.36 -55.93
C ARG A 934 -30.22 52.66 -56.08
N GLN A 935 -29.55 53.04 -54.99
CA GLN A 935 -28.12 53.37 -55.00
C GLN A 935 -27.26 52.17 -55.43
N PHE A 936 -27.54 50.98 -54.89
CA PHE A 936 -26.80 49.77 -55.28
C PHE A 936 -27.02 49.38 -56.75
N LEU A 937 -28.24 49.57 -57.29
CA LEU A 937 -28.55 49.20 -58.68
C LEU A 937 -28.01 50.23 -59.70
N TYR A 938 -27.95 51.51 -59.33
CA TYR A 938 -27.49 52.58 -60.23
C TYR A 938 -25.98 52.84 -60.15
N ASN A 939 -25.34 52.66 -59.00
CA ASN A 939 -23.89 52.86 -58.83
C ASN A 939 -23.10 51.55 -58.97
N GLY A 940 -23.33 50.82 -60.07
CA GLY A 940 -22.72 49.50 -60.27
C GLY A 940 -21.18 49.47 -60.21
N LYS A 941 -20.50 50.58 -60.54
CA LYS A 941 -19.04 50.70 -60.43
C LYS A 941 -18.56 50.69 -58.97
N GLU A 942 -19.20 51.46 -58.10
CA GLU A 942 -18.87 51.52 -56.67
C GLU A 942 -19.18 50.20 -55.97
N VAL A 943 -20.28 49.54 -56.35
CA VAL A 943 -20.62 48.21 -55.82
C VAL A 943 -19.58 47.17 -56.25
N MET A 944 -19.08 47.22 -57.50
CA MET A 944 -17.99 46.32 -57.93
C MET A 944 -16.67 46.59 -57.21
N GLU A 945 -16.32 47.86 -56.93
CA GLU A 945 -15.16 48.21 -56.11
C GLU A 945 -15.30 47.72 -54.66
N TRP A 946 -16.50 47.81 -54.09
CA TRP A 946 -16.81 47.26 -52.78
C TRP A 946 -16.68 45.72 -52.76
N ILE A 947 -17.23 45.04 -53.77
CA ILE A 947 -17.11 43.57 -53.91
C ILE A 947 -15.64 43.15 -54.03
N GLY A 948 -14.85 43.89 -54.82
CA GLY A 948 -13.43 43.58 -55.07
C GLY A 948 -12.54 43.57 -53.83
N LYS A 949 -13.00 44.14 -52.70
CA LYS A 949 -12.32 44.02 -51.40
C LYS A 949 -12.59 42.73 -50.64
N SER A 950 -13.64 42.01 -51.03
CA SER A 950 -14.16 40.84 -50.28
C SER A 950 -14.17 39.55 -51.09
N HIS A 951 -14.08 39.61 -52.42
CA HIS A 951 -14.19 38.42 -53.25
C HIS A 951 -13.40 38.53 -54.57
N THR A 952 -12.86 37.40 -55.03
CA THR A 952 -12.03 37.32 -56.24
C THR A 952 -12.85 37.30 -57.54
N ASN A 953 -14.04 36.69 -57.52
CA ASN A 953 -14.95 36.65 -58.69
C ASN A 953 -16.00 37.78 -58.66
N ILE A 954 -15.54 39.00 -58.97
CA ILE A 954 -16.32 40.25 -58.84
C ILE A 954 -17.58 40.23 -59.73
N THR A 955 -17.47 39.72 -60.96
CA THR A 955 -18.56 39.76 -61.94
C THR A 955 -19.71 38.82 -61.56
N HIS A 956 -19.40 37.59 -61.15
CA HIS A 956 -20.41 36.64 -60.68
C HIS A 956 -21.10 37.13 -59.40
N TYR A 957 -20.31 37.62 -58.43
CA TYR A 957 -20.82 38.17 -57.18
C TYR A 957 -21.75 39.36 -57.44
N HIS A 958 -21.38 40.28 -58.33
CA HIS A 958 -22.21 41.43 -58.67
C HIS A 958 -23.56 40.99 -59.27
N SER A 959 -23.59 39.97 -60.12
CA SER A 959 -24.85 39.44 -60.66
C SER A 959 -25.77 38.87 -59.58
N LEU A 960 -25.21 38.19 -58.58
CA LEU A 960 -25.98 37.70 -57.42
C LEU A 960 -26.54 38.84 -56.55
N VAL A 961 -25.74 39.89 -56.33
CA VAL A 961 -26.18 41.09 -55.61
C VAL A 961 -27.34 41.78 -56.33
N VAL A 962 -27.24 41.95 -57.67
CA VAL A 962 -28.32 42.51 -58.50
C VAL A 962 -29.59 41.67 -58.40
N LEU A 963 -29.47 40.34 -58.49
CA LEU A 963 -30.62 39.44 -58.33
C LEU A 963 -31.30 39.63 -56.96
N ARG A 964 -30.52 39.68 -55.87
CA ARG A 964 -31.06 39.90 -54.52
C ARG A 964 -31.75 41.26 -54.37
N LEU A 965 -31.19 42.32 -54.94
CA LEU A 965 -31.80 43.66 -54.92
C LEU A 965 -33.15 43.69 -55.63
N VAL A 966 -33.28 43.02 -56.78
CA VAL A 966 -34.56 42.90 -57.50
C VAL A 966 -35.58 42.08 -56.68
N VAL A 967 -35.13 40.99 -56.03
CA VAL A 967 -35.97 40.22 -55.10
C VAL A 967 -36.47 41.08 -53.93
N ILE A 968 -35.61 41.91 -53.32
CA ILE A 968 -35.99 42.83 -52.23
C ILE A 968 -37.07 43.82 -52.70
N ILE A 969 -36.96 44.36 -53.92
CA ILE A 969 -37.98 45.29 -54.47
C ILE A 969 -39.32 44.57 -54.67
N CYS A 970 -39.29 43.35 -55.23
CA CYS A 970 -40.49 42.54 -55.37
C CYS A 970 -41.16 42.29 -54.01
N LEU A 971 -40.39 41.95 -52.98
CA LEU A 971 -40.91 41.75 -51.62
C LEU A 971 -41.41 43.04 -50.98
N LEU A 972 -40.70 44.17 -51.17
CA LEU A 972 -41.12 45.48 -50.68
C LEU A 972 -42.49 45.88 -51.28
N HIS A 973 -42.69 45.60 -52.57
CA HIS A 973 -43.96 45.83 -53.23
C HIS A 973 -45.07 44.91 -52.73
N LEU A 974 -44.80 43.61 -52.57
CA LEU A 974 -45.82 42.66 -52.10
C LEU A 974 -46.29 42.91 -50.66
N ASN A 975 -45.39 43.36 -49.78
CA ASN A 975 -45.74 43.60 -48.38
C ASN A 975 -46.37 44.98 -48.12
N PHE A 976 -45.95 46.03 -48.83
CA PHE A 976 -46.35 47.41 -48.51
C PHE A 976 -46.96 48.17 -49.69
N GLY A 977 -46.87 47.67 -50.92
CA GLY A 977 -47.29 48.42 -52.11
C GLY A 977 -46.50 49.73 -52.29
N GLY A 978 -47.07 50.70 -53.01
CA GLY A 978 -46.47 52.04 -53.22
C GLY A 978 -45.52 52.16 -54.43
N ASP A 979 -44.60 53.15 -54.38
CA ASP A 979 -43.67 53.53 -55.46
C ASP A 979 -42.63 52.46 -55.85
N SER A 980 -42.59 51.35 -55.10
CA SER A 980 -41.77 50.17 -55.38
C SER A 980 -42.11 49.51 -56.73
N LEU A 981 -43.37 49.59 -57.18
CA LEU A 981 -43.78 49.08 -58.49
C LEU A 981 -43.16 49.89 -59.64
N ASN A 982 -43.16 51.22 -59.51
CA ASN A 982 -42.57 52.11 -60.50
C ASN A 982 -41.06 51.88 -60.60
N LEU A 983 -40.42 51.64 -59.46
CA LEU A 983 -39.01 51.26 -59.41
C LEU A 983 -38.77 49.90 -60.09
N LEU A 984 -39.59 48.88 -59.82
CA LEU A 984 -39.47 47.56 -60.47
C LEU A 984 -39.61 47.67 -61.99
N LEU A 985 -40.60 48.44 -62.47
CA LEU A 985 -40.83 48.65 -63.91
C LEU A 985 -39.68 49.42 -64.57
N ASP A 986 -39.16 50.48 -63.94
CA ASP A 986 -37.99 51.21 -64.44
C ASP A 986 -36.74 50.30 -64.54
N LEU A 987 -36.51 49.46 -63.53
CA LEU A 987 -35.40 48.50 -63.53
C LEU A 987 -35.51 47.46 -64.64
N LEU A 988 -36.72 46.92 -64.88
CA LEU A 988 -36.96 45.96 -65.96
C LEU A 988 -36.76 46.56 -67.37
N GLY A 989 -36.83 47.89 -67.49
CA GLY A 989 -36.54 48.65 -68.71
C GLY A 989 -35.06 48.92 -68.97
N ARG A 990 -34.16 48.71 -67.99
CA ARG A 990 -32.73 49.04 -68.09
C ARG A 990 -31.88 47.83 -68.46
N SER A 991 -31.37 47.81 -69.70
CA SER A 991 -30.61 46.67 -70.26
C SER A 991 -29.38 46.26 -69.44
N TYR A 992 -28.65 47.20 -68.83
CA TYR A 992 -27.44 46.90 -68.05
C TYR A 992 -27.71 46.20 -66.70
N ILE A 993 -28.95 46.25 -66.19
CA ILE A 993 -29.40 45.54 -64.99
C ILE A 993 -30.00 44.19 -65.39
N CYS A 994 -30.90 44.18 -66.39
CA CYS A 994 -31.56 42.97 -66.87
C CYS A 994 -30.57 41.93 -67.43
N ASN A 995 -29.49 42.37 -68.09
CA ASN A 995 -28.44 41.47 -68.61
C ASN A 995 -27.67 40.73 -67.50
N LYS A 996 -27.76 41.17 -66.24
CA LYS A 996 -27.12 40.53 -65.08
C LYS A 996 -28.06 39.55 -64.34
N LEU A 997 -29.34 39.53 -64.70
CA LEU A 997 -30.33 38.62 -64.11
C LEU A 997 -30.34 37.28 -64.86
N PRO A 998 -30.69 36.16 -64.19
CA PRO A 998 -30.96 34.90 -64.87
C PRO A 998 -32.08 35.09 -65.92
N ARG A 999 -31.87 34.58 -67.13
CA ARG A 999 -32.81 34.77 -68.25
C ARG A 999 -34.22 34.30 -67.91
N GLU A 1000 -34.35 33.13 -67.29
CA GLU A 1000 -35.64 32.57 -66.89
C GLU A 1000 -36.37 33.42 -65.85
N PHE A 1001 -35.63 34.03 -64.91
CA PHE A 1001 -36.16 34.94 -63.90
C PHE A 1001 -36.68 36.23 -64.53
N TYR A 1002 -35.89 36.84 -65.42
CA TYR A 1002 -36.26 38.06 -66.11
C TYR A 1002 -37.46 37.85 -67.05
N ASP A 1003 -37.47 36.75 -67.81
CA ASP A 1003 -38.56 36.41 -68.72
C ASP A 1003 -39.87 36.17 -67.97
N ALA A 1004 -39.82 35.54 -66.79
CA ALA A 1004 -41.00 35.38 -65.94
C ALA A 1004 -41.56 36.73 -65.48
N LEU A 1005 -40.73 37.64 -64.98
CA LEU A 1005 -41.15 38.98 -64.56
C LEU A 1005 -41.72 39.84 -65.69
N ARG A 1006 -41.27 39.66 -66.93
CA ARG A 1006 -41.72 40.43 -68.10
C ARG A 1006 -43.06 39.95 -68.66
N ARG A 1007 -43.42 38.67 -68.51
CA ARG A 1007 -44.61 38.05 -69.12
C ARG A 1007 -45.90 38.41 -68.38
N ARG A 1008 -46.35 39.67 -68.49
CA ARG A 1008 -47.66 40.09 -67.96
C ARG A 1008 -48.78 39.76 -68.96
N ARG A 1009 -49.29 38.52 -68.95
CA ARG A 1009 -50.46 38.08 -69.73
C ARG A 1009 -51.68 37.89 -68.83
N ASN A 1010 -52.44 38.94 -68.53
CA ASN A 1010 -53.67 38.89 -67.70
C ASN A 1010 -53.53 38.22 -66.31
N ARG A 1011 -52.30 38.01 -65.82
CA ARG A 1011 -52.00 37.40 -64.51
C ARG A 1011 -51.86 38.48 -63.43
N SER A 1012 -52.19 38.11 -62.18
CA SER A 1012 -51.92 38.98 -61.04
C SER A 1012 -50.40 39.19 -60.89
N LEU A 1013 -50.00 40.34 -60.36
CA LEU A 1013 -48.57 40.62 -60.14
C LEU A 1013 -47.94 39.64 -59.12
N LEU A 1014 -48.75 39.16 -58.17
CA LEU A 1014 -48.35 38.12 -57.22
C LEU A 1014 -47.96 36.83 -57.94
N ASP A 1015 -48.77 36.35 -58.90
CA ASP A 1015 -48.47 35.14 -59.66
C ASP A 1015 -47.20 35.29 -60.51
N VAL A 1016 -46.99 36.47 -61.10
CA VAL A 1016 -45.79 36.78 -61.91
C VAL A 1016 -44.51 36.76 -61.05
N ILE A 1017 -44.55 37.35 -59.86
CA ILE A 1017 -43.42 37.36 -58.93
C ILE A 1017 -43.17 35.94 -58.37
N ALA A 1018 -44.24 35.21 -58.02
CA ALA A 1018 -44.14 33.84 -57.52
C ALA A 1018 -43.50 32.90 -58.57
N GLU A 1019 -43.95 32.96 -59.83
CA GLU A 1019 -43.36 32.20 -60.95
C GLU A 1019 -41.87 32.52 -61.12
N ALA A 1020 -41.51 33.81 -61.08
CA ALA A 1020 -40.11 34.23 -61.18
C ALA A 1020 -39.25 33.66 -60.03
N PHE A 1021 -39.76 33.68 -58.80
CA PHE A 1021 -39.04 33.19 -57.61
C PHE A 1021 -38.81 31.67 -57.68
N ILE A 1022 -39.73 30.91 -58.27
CA ILE A 1022 -39.53 29.48 -58.57
C ILE A 1022 -38.35 29.28 -59.55
N LYS A 1023 -38.23 30.11 -60.60
CA LYS A 1023 -37.15 29.99 -61.60
C LYS A 1023 -35.73 30.18 -61.06
N ILE A 1024 -35.60 30.80 -59.90
CA ILE A 1024 -34.30 30.94 -59.20
C ILE A 1024 -34.12 29.94 -58.05
N GLY A 1025 -35.04 28.98 -57.91
CA GLY A 1025 -35.00 27.95 -56.86
C GLY A 1025 -35.23 28.48 -55.44
N ASN A 1026 -35.87 29.65 -55.29
CA ASN A 1026 -36.15 30.28 -53.99
C ASN A 1026 -37.60 30.78 -53.98
N PRO A 1027 -38.59 29.88 -53.84
CA PRO A 1027 -40.01 30.20 -54.04
C PRO A 1027 -40.53 31.24 -53.03
N LEU A 1028 -41.60 31.93 -53.42
CA LEU A 1028 -42.29 32.89 -52.58
C LEU A 1028 -43.06 32.16 -51.46
N VAL A 1029 -42.96 32.67 -50.24
CA VAL A 1029 -43.67 32.20 -49.05
C VAL A 1029 -44.59 33.31 -48.55
N LEU A 1030 -45.85 32.97 -48.31
CA LEU A 1030 -46.83 33.76 -47.58
C LEU A 1030 -47.04 33.11 -46.20
N ALA A 1031 -46.58 33.75 -45.15
CA ALA A 1031 -46.80 33.32 -43.77
C ALA A 1031 -47.92 34.14 -43.13
N SER A 1032 -48.99 33.48 -42.68
CA SER A 1032 -50.08 34.07 -41.91
C SER A 1032 -49.66 34.18 -40.44
N LEU A 1033 -49.94 35.30 -39.76
CA LEU A 1033 -49.67 35.49 -38.32
C LEU A 1033 -50.95 35.84 -37.52
N GLY A 1034 -52.13 35.68 -38.14
CA GLY A 1034 -53.44 36.01 -37.59
C GLY A 1034 -54.52 36.25 -38.65
N ASP A 1035 -55.71 36.72 -38.24
CA ASP A 1035 -56.91 36.80 -39.07
C ASP A 1035 -56.87 37.82 -40.23
N ASN A 1036 -55.85 38.68 -40.29
CA ASN A 1036 -55.69 39.74 -41.31
C ASN A 1036 -55.03 39.26 -42.62
N CYS A 1037 -54.82 37.95 -42.79
CA CYS A 1037 -54.16 37.40 -43.97
C CYS A 1037 -55.06 37.46 -45.22
N PRO A 1038 -54.54 37.88 -46.40
CA PRO A 1038 -55.31 37.84 -47.63
C PRO A 1038 -55.72 36.39 -47.97
N LYS A 1039 -57.03 36.13 -48.12
CA LYS A 1039 -57.62 34.80 -48.41
C LYS A 1039 -57.17 34.15 -49.74
N PHE A 1040 -56.27 34.77 -50.49
CA PHE A 1040 -55.78 34.32 -51.79
C PHE A 1040 -54.26 34.13 -51.75
N ALA A 1041 -53.80 32.88 -51.60
CA ALA A 1041 -52.46 32.49 -51.99
C ALA A 1041 -52.43 32.29 -53.52
N GLY A 1042 -51.52 32.96 -54.23
CA GLY A 1042 -51.32 32.75 -55.67
C GLY A 1042 -50.90 31.31 -55.98
N ARG A 1043 -51.08 30.85 -57.23
CA ARG A 1043 -50.95 29.43 -57.63
C ARG A 1043 -49.57 28.81 -57.38
N ASP A 1044 -48.55 29.67 -57.32
CA ASP A 1044 -47.12 29.34 -57.21
C ASP A 1044 -46.49 29.83 -55.89
N THR A 1045 -47.31 30.17 -54.89
CA THR A 1045 -46.88 30.65 -53.56
C THR A 1045 -47.01 29.55 -52.50
N ILE A 1046 -45.99 29.38 -51.66
CA ILE A 1046 -46.06 28.50 -50.50
C ILE A 1046 -46.83 29.23 -49.39
N PHE A 1047 -47.98 28.70 -48.99
CA PHE A 1047 -48.73 29.21 -47.84
C PHE A 1047 -48.30 28.48 -46.57
N VAL A 1048 -47.99 29.24 -45.51
CA VAL A 1048 -47.66 28.72 -44.19
C VAL A 1048 -48.59 29.39 -43.17
N ASP A 1049 -49.38 28.58 -42.49
CA ASP A 1049 -50.19 29.04 -41.35
C ASP A 1049 -49.38 28.82 -40.07
N MET A 1050 -49.13 29.91 -39.33
CA MET A 1050 -48.23 29.97 -38.16
C MET A 1050 -48.98 30.41 -36.92
#